data_AF-A0A267GRK7-F1
#
_entry.id   AF-A0A267GRK7-F1
#
_cell.length_a   1.000
_cell.length_b   1.000
_cell.length_c   1.000
_cell.angle_alpha   90.00
_cell.angle_beta   90.00
_cell.angle_gamma   90.00
#
_symmetry.space_group_name_H-M   'P 1'
#
loop_
_entity.id
_entity.type
_entity.pdbx_description
1 polymer ?
#
loop_
_entity_poly.entity_id
_entity_poly.type
_entity_poly.pdbx_seq_one_letter_code
_entity_poly.pdbx_strand_id
1 'polypeptide(L)'
;MLKQSGAAVLLSLTLLALLSAGSDLVRKLPHLEYSTHTSVLLSADDKWRPGLQTLITCLPLDRPLEVVLNVSQYHQPLVPPLSYLLFKCSSTDAQYQELNITHDNGLDSSKLYCSHNRAFSLSKLSSKPYMFSFHLTLDSRNKVSFKQSMTHTLELRVRVEFREGTELSASLLVYNMDSFSKLNSLPTRSSGQQVTRYILSERGTAFLTSLFKQTNSSRVDSVQLLDDQFLYVLKRAPIFIRPMLSISVMLIHGSRTCSDIAKTDGRILFTTGDSDPDIAQFLFAQPNYFIEIQSGVLTYSRLSLEADLKKLLQGAGGRVRICLRISLNPAVWKYRLALRVADISVPSTTASAIDPSSEPCGSYKNRQSRWVQFSTGMLDAVLMSPVVCSDRTKEVTKVFFNNQECTNYLDVSTHKWQSCGHYSLAQFGNAVLLRGHVNLSHEGTYKFTVQNFVFIFYVSVFSMPLFNTVTANGSLPHVTFANLDMAVTFNCTVHHDGMKYVSIDPVFRVLDPFLPGSTWKEISLSDFATDVLKASPSSIETRRSAIDRPRVLENLFVRMPVVTEIWKVWRLTFICRASVDASDVRRMGLPRYSLESRSDVQFYGKRIAASAGQQLRSFLGLVLAVAMATVKLKPILDRL
;
A
#
# COMPACT_ATOMS: atom_id res chain seq x y z
N MET A 1 -30.55 65.41 11.00
CA MET A 1 -29.18 64.83 11.03
C MET A 1 -29.14 63.29 10.89
N LEU A 2 -30.10 62.62 10.25
CA LEU A 2 -30.17 61.14 10.21
C LEU A 2 -30.31 60.50 8.82
N LYS A 3 -30.11 61.24 7.71
CA LYS A 3 -30.21 60.70 6.33
C LYS A 3 -28.89 60.58 5.57
N GLN A 4 -27.78 61.15 6.07
CA GLN A 4 -26.47 61.08 5.41
C GLN A 4 -25.66 59.81 5.74
N SER A 5 -26.02 59.08 6.79
CA SER A 5 -25.32 57.89 7.26
C SER A 5 -25.70 56.61 6.48
N GLY A 6 -26.90 56.52 5.92
CA GLY A 6 -27.35 55.33 5.17
C GLY A 6 -26.61 55.12 3.85
N ALA A 7 -26.37 56.19 3.09
CA ALA A 7 -25.65 56.11 1.82
C ALA A 7 -24.16 55.78 1.99
N ALA A 8 -23.51 56.34 3.02
CA ALA A 8 -22.12 56.05 3.35
C ALA A 8 -21.93 54.60 3.85
N VAL A 9 -22.89 54.07 4.62
CA VAL A 9 -22.89 52.67 5.06
C VAL A 9 -23.14 51.73 3.88
N LEU A 10 -24.06 52.06 2.97
CA LEU A 10 -24.32 51.26 1.76
C LEU A 10 -23.12 51.27 0.81
N LEU A 11 -22.44 52.41 0.66
CA LEU A 11 -21.19 52.53 -0.11
C LEU A 11 -20.06 51.73 0.53
N SER A 12 -19.92 51.79 1.86
CA SER A 12 -18.92 51.01 2.60
C SER A 12 -19.17 49.50 2.48
N LEU A 13 -20.43 49.06 2.57
CA LEU A 13 -20.84 47.67 2.42
C LEU A 13 -20.65 47.16 0.99
N THR A 14 -20.94 47.99 -0.02
CA THR A 14 -20.66 47.64 -1.42
C THR A 14 -19.17 47.66 -1.75
N LEU A 15 -18.39 48.59 -1.18
CA LEU A 15 -16.93 48.60 -1.30
C LEU A 15 -16.30 47.37 -0.63
N LEU A 16 -16.78 46.98 0.57
CA LEU A 16 -16.36 45.75 1.23
C LEU A 16 -16.78 44.51 0.42
N ALA A 17 -17.98 44.50 -0.16
CA ALA A 17 -18.46 43.41 -1.01
C ALA A 17 -17.65 43.28 -2.31
N LEU A 18 -17.23 44.42 -2.90
CA LEU A 18 -16.38 44.47 -4.10
C LEU A 18 -14.91 44.15 -3.79
N LEU A 19 -14.38 44.56 -2.62
CA LEU A 19 -13.06 44.15 -2.14
C LEU A 19 -13.05 42.67 -1.75
N SER A 20 -14.15 42.12 -1.23
CA SER A 20 -14.31 40.68 -1.02
C SER A 20 -14.51 39.90 -2.32
N ALA A 21 -15.14 40.51 -3.34
CA ALA A 21 -15.18 39.96 -4.70
C ALA A 21 -13.80 40.05 -5.40
N GLY A 22 -12.94 40.99 -4.98
CA GLY A 22 -11.52 41.04 -5.32
C GLY A 22 -10.70 39.93 -4.64
N SER A 23 -11.10 39.49 -3.44
CA SER A 23 -10.53 38.28 -2.80
C SER A 23 -11.06 36.96 -3.36
N ASP A 24 -12.18 36.98 -4.10
CA ASP A 24 -12.71 35.84 -4.87
C ASP A 24 -11.78 35.40 -6.03
N LEU A 25 -10.73 36.17 -6.31
CA LEU A 25 -9.66 35.79 -7.25
C LEU A 25 -8.85 34.57 -6.77
N VAL A 26 -8.86 34.22 -5.48
CA VAL A 26 -8.09 33.09 -4.92
C VAL A 26 -8.99 31.94 -4.46
N ARG A 27 -9.89 31.43 -5.30
CA ARG A 27 -10.51 30.12 -5.02
C ARG A 27 -9.57 29.02 -5.55
N LYS A 28 -8.89 28.33 -4.63
CA LYS A 28 -8.17 27.07 -4.91
C LYS A 28 -9.17 25.99 -5.33
N LEU A 29 -8.73 25.06 -6.18
CA LEU A 29 -9.54 23.89 -6.52
C LEU A 29 -9.83 23.11 -5.23
N PRO A 30 -11.09 22.74 -4.96
CA PRO A 30 -11.36 21.74 -3.93
C PRO A 30 -10.59 20.47 -4.30
N HIS A 31 -9.74 20.00 -3.39
CA HIS A 31 -8.97 18.79 -3.60
C HIS A 31 -9.04 17.91 -2.36
N LEU A 32 -8.94 16.61 -2.59
CA LEU A 32 -8.75 15.65 -1.52
C LEU A 32 -7.44 15.97 -0.81
N GLU A 33 -7.49 16.09 0.51
CA GLU A 33 -6.30 16.08 1.34
C GLU A 33 -5.86 14.64 1.53
N TYR A 34 -4.65 14.33 1.09
CA TYR A 34 -4.09 12.99 1.18
C TYR A 34 -2.70 13.03 1.82
N SER A 35 -2.31 11.91 2.43
CA SER A 35 -0.93 11.69 2.86
C SER A 35 -0.09 11.19 1.69
N THR A 36 1.13 11.71 1.56
CA THR A 36 2.14 11.14 0.66
C THR A 36 2.68 9.85 1.27
N HIS A 37 2.51 8.72 0.58
CA HIS A 37 3.08 7.45 1.02
C HIS A 37 4.40 7.18 0.29
N THR A 38 5.39 6.68 1.03
CA THR A 38 6.69 6.25 0.47
C THR A 38 6.66 4.82 -0.09
N SER A 39 5.48 4.19 -0.06
CA SER A 39 5.23 2.82 -0.49
C SER A 39 3.84 2.73 -1.10
N VAL A 40 3.65 1.80 -2.03
CA VAL A 40 2.32 1.44 -2.55
C VAL A 40 1.56 0.50 -1.60
N LEU A 41 2.21 0.01 -0.55
CA LEU A 41 1.63 -0.88 0.45
C LEU A 41 1.12 -0.04 1.63
N LEU A 42 -0.19 -0.04 1.84
CA LEU A 42 -0.84 0.61 2.98
C LEU A 42 -0.81 -0.33 4.18
N SER A 43 -0.20 0.09 5.28
CA SER A 43 -0.15 -0.71 6.51
C SER A 43 -1.55 -0.92 7.08
N ALA A 44 -1.77 -2.04 7.76
CA ALA A 44 -3.07 -2.38 8.33
C ALA A 44 -3.42 -1.60 9.60
N ASP A 45 -2.49 -0.80 10.14
CA ASP A 45 -2.76 0.19 11.19
C ASP A 45 -2.90 1.62 10.63
N ASP A 46 -2.57 1.81 9.35
CA ASP A 46 -2.72 3.11 8.70
C ASP A 46 -4.17 3.34 8.28
N LYS A 47 -4.52 4.61 8.19
CA LYS A 47 -5.80 5.08 7.66
C LYS A 47 -5.65 5.27 6.16
N TRP A 48 -6.66 4.85 5.40
CA TRP A 48 -6.69 5.21 3.99
C TRP A 48 -7.22 6.64 3.84
N ARG A 49 -6.36 7.54 3.35
CA ARG A 49 -6.77 8.85 2.86
C ARG A 49 -6.82 8.77 1.33
N PRO A 50 -8.02 8.78 0.71
CA PRO A 50 -8.15 8.74 -0.74
C PRO A 50 -7.31 9.86 -1.36
N GLY A 51 -6.38 9.47 -2.23
CA GLY A 51 -5.36 10.37 -2.76
C GLY A 51 -4.99 10.02 -4.18
N LEU A 52 -3.83 10.50 -4.62
CA LEU A 52 -3.40 10.42 -6.01
C LEU A 52 -2.55 9.20 -6.35
N GLN A 53 -2.27 8.35 -5.36
CA GLN A 53 -1.46 7.15 -5.49
C GLN A 53 -2.33 5.89 -5.39
N THR A 54 -2.11 4.94 -6.29
CA THR A 54 -2.71 3.61 -6.15
C THR A 54 -2.05 2.87 -4.98
N LEU A 55 -2.86 2.46 -4.01
CA LEU A 55 -2.43 1.76 -2.80
C LEU A 55 -2.99 0.33 -2.76
N ILE A 56 -2.26 -0.55 -2.08
CA ILE A 56 -2.60 -1.96 -1.89
C ILE A 56 -2.66 -2.23 -0.40
N THR A 57 -3.68 -2.95 0.05
CA THR A 57 -3.75 -3.45 1.42
C THR A 57 -4.29 -4.87 1.47
N CYS A 58 -4.03 -5.59 2.56
CA CYS A 58 -4.68 -6.86 2.87
C CYS A 58 -5.44 -6.72 4.19
N LEU A 59 -6.76 -6.83 4.12
CA LEU A 59 -7.64 -6.67 5.27
C LEU A 59 -8.18 -8.05 5.72
N PRO A 60 -7.95 -8.49 6.96
CA PRO A 60 -8.60 -9.69 7.50
C PRO A 60 -10.10 -9.42 7.74
N LEU A 61 -10.89 -10.49 7.82
CA LEU A 61 -12.30 -10.41 8.23
C LEU A 61 -12.47 -9.67 9.56
N ASP A 62 -13.57 -8.94 9.67
CA ASP A 62 -14.02 -8.23 10.88
C ASP A 62 -13.05 -7.17 11.43
N ARG A 63 -11.92 -6.94 10.76
CA ARG A 63 -11.01 -5.84 11.07
C ARG A 63 -11.37 -4.63 10.21
N PRO A 64 -11.77 -3.50 10.82
CA PRO A 64 -12.11 -2.32 10.06
C PRO A 64 -10.86 -1.61 9.53
N LEU A 65 -10.93 -1.12 8.30
CA LEU A 65 -10.04 -0.11 7.76
C LEU A 65 -10.71 1.27 7.92
N GLU A 66 -10.05 2.21 8.60
CA GLU A 66 -10.52 3.59 8.66
C GLU A 66 -10.23 4.30 7.33
N VAL A 67 -11.28 4.82 6.72
CA VAL A 67 -11.21 5.67 5.54
C VAL A 67 -11.50 7.10 5.98
N VAL A 68 -10.58 8.02 5.69
CA VAL A 68 -10.67 9.42 6.06
C VAL A 68 -10.70 10.27 4.79
N LEU A 69 -11.86 10.84 4.51
CA LEU A 69 -12.10 11.76 3.42
C LEU A 69 -12.04 13.20 3.96
N ASN A 70 -10.97 13.90 3.60
CA ASN A 70 -10.86 15.33 3.84
C ASN A 70 -10.89 16.05 2.51
N VAL A 71 -11.76 17.04 2.39
CA VAL A 71 -11.87 17.89 1.22
C VAL A 71 -11.42 19.28 1.62
N SER A 72 -10.22 19.66 1.17
CA SER A 72 -9.72 21.01 1.39
C SER A 72 -10.54 22.01 0.59
N GLN A 73 -10.81 23.16 1.19
CA GLN A 73 -11.43 24.29 0.51
C GLN A 73 -11.16 25.59 1.30
N TYR A 74 -11.00 26.70 0.58
CA TYR A 74 -10.71 28.01 1.17
C TYR A 74 -11.96 28.76 1.64
N HIS A 75 -13.14 28.40 1.11
CA HIS A 75 -14.44 28.95 1.51
C HIS A 75 -15.44 27.82 1.67
N GLN A 76 -16.35 27.93 2.64
CA GLN A 76 -17.48 27.01 2.79
C GLN A 76 -18.50 27.33 1.70
N PRO A 77 -18.68 26.49 0.66
CA PRO A 77 -19.78 26.68 -0.27
C PRO A 77 -21.12 26.56 0.47
N LEU A 78 -22.13 27.27 -0.03
CA LEU A 78 -23.52 27.17 0.43
C LEU A 78 -24.07 25.73 0.35
N VAL A 79 -23.49 24.90 -0.52
CA VAL A 79 -23.85 23.48 -0.70
C VAL A 79 -22.59 22.61 -0.51
N PRO A 80 -22.62 21.66 0.43
CA PRO A 80 -21.51 20.72 0.63
C PRO A 80 -21.33 19.79 -0.59
N PRO A 81 -20.10 19.32 -0.88
CA PRO A 81 -19.83 18.45 -2.01
C PRO A 81 -20.50 17.09 -1.83
N LEU A 82 -20.93 16.53 -2.95
CA LEU A 82 -21.42 15.15 -2.99
C LEU A 82 -20.22 14.21 -3.05
N SER A 83 -20.20 13.19 -2.21
CA SER A 83 -19.13 12.20 -2.16
C SER A 83 -19.69 10.82 -2.48
N TYR A 84 -18.99 10.10 -3.35
CA TYR A 84 -19.36 8.78 -3.81
C TYR A 84 -18.21 7.80 -3.62
N LEU A 85 -18.49 6.66 -3.01
CA LEU A 85 -17.59 5.51 -3.03
C LEU A 85 -17.88 4.71 -4.31
N LEU A 86 -16.88 4.62 -5.18
CA LEU A 86 -16.91 3.79 -6.37
C LEU A 86 -16.21 2.47 -6.07
N PHE A 87 -16.84 1.34 -6.36
CA PHE A 87 -16.26 0.04 -6.06
C PHE A 87 -16.49 -1.02 -7.14
N LYS A 88 -15.53 -1.94 -7.25
CA LYS A 88 -15.62 -3.18 -8.05
C LYS A 88 -15.46 -4.38 -7.15
N CYS A 89 -16.40 -5.31 -7.25
CA CYS A 89 -16.41 -6.54 -6.44
C CYS A 89 -15.37 -7.58 -6.93
N SER A 90 -14.84 -7.38 -8.14
CA SER A 90 -13.77 -8.14 -8.76
C SER A 90 -12.86 -7.28 -9.63
N SER A 91 -11.60 -7.68 -9.73
CA SER A 91 -10.66 -7.15 -10.73
C SER A 91 -11.11 -7.35 -12.17
N THR A 92 -12.04 -8.28 -12.45
CA THR A 92 -12.61 -8.50 -13.79
C THR A 92 -13.87 -7.69 -14.07
N ASP A 93 -14.44 -6.99 -13.08
CA ASP A 93 -15.66 -6.21 -13.28
C ASP A 93 -15.38 -5.06 -14.26
N ALA A 94 -16.23 -4.90 -15.27
CA ALA A 94 -16.05 -3.87 -16.29
C ALA A 94 -16.29 -2.45 -15.72
N GLN A 95 -17.35 -2.28 -14.93
CA GLN A 95 -17.82 -0.98 -14.43
C GLN A 95 -17.77 -0.88 -12.91
N TYR A 96 -17.66 0.34 -12.38
CA TYR A 96 -17.79 0.60 -10.95
C TYR A 96 -19.26 0.70 -10.57
N GLN A 97 -19.61 0.13 -9.42
CA GLN A 97 -20.82 0.47 -8.71
C GLN A 97 -20.59 1.74 -7.90
N GLU A 98 -21.61 2.57 -7.77
CA GLU A 98 -21.52 3.85 -7.07
C GLU A 98 -22.40 3.85 -5.82
N LEU A 99 -21.85 4.29 -4.70
CA LEU A 99 -22.57 4.51 -3.46
C LEU A 99 -22.41 5.96 -3.04
N ASN A 100 -23.52 6.69 -2.95
CA ASN A 100 -23.52 8.01 -2.35
C ASN A 100 -23.22 7.86 -0.85
N ILE A 101 -22.11 8.45 -0.40
CA ILE A 101 -21.65 8.48 1.00
C ILE A 101 -21.77 9.88 1.61
N THR A 102 -22.45 10.80 0.92
CA THR A 102 -22.71 12.16 1.39
C THR A 102 -23.65 12.12 2.61
N HIS A 103 -23.30 12.85 3.67
CA HIS A 103 -24.15 13.01 4.86
C HIS A 103 -24.64 11.70 5.47
N ASP A 104 -23.78 10.69 5.55
CA ASP A 104 -24.05 9.38 6.16
C ASP A 104 -25.02 8.46 5.40
N ASN A 105 -25.56 8.92 4.27
CA ASN A 105 -26.35 8.06 3.42
C ASN A 105 -25.50 6.86 2.98
N GLY A 106 -26.03 5.64 3.11
CA GLY A 106 -25.35 4.43 2.66
C GLY A 106 -24.31 3.83 3.62
N LEU A 107 -24.01 4.47 4.76
CA LEU A 107 -23.02 4.00 5.74
C LEU A 107 -23.66 3.24 6.88
N ASP A 108 -24.36 2.18 6.50
CA ASP A 108 -25.07 1.28 7.39
C ASP A 108 -24.31 -0.05 7.52
N SER A 109 -23.87 -0.34 8.74
CA SER A 109 -23.15 -1.58 9.06
C SER A 109 -23.96 -2.85 8.80
N SER A 110 -25.30 -2.75 8.78
CA SER A 110 -26.19 -3.87 8.49
C SER A 110 -26.29 -4.20 7.00
N LYS A 111 -25.96 -3.22 6.14
CA LYS A 111 -26.03 -3.37 4.69
C LYS A 111 -24.74 -3.96 4.15
N LEU A 112 -24.90 -4.95 3.28
CA LEU A 112 -23.80 -5.54 2.55
C LEU A 112 -23.73 -5.10 1.10
N TYR A 113 -22.52 -4.76 0.70
CA TYR A 113 -22.11 -4.54 -0.67
C TYR A 113 -21.33 -5.75 -1.17
N CYS A 114 -21.35 -6.01 -2.48
CA CYS A 114 -20.65 -7.15 -3.08
C CYS A 114 -20.99 -8.53 -2.47
N SER A 115 -22.25 -8.74 -2.05
CA SER A 115 -22.74 -9.96 -1.35
C SER A 115 -22.47 -11.28 -2.08
N HIS A 116 -22.29 -11.26 -3.41
CA HIS A 116 -22.01 -12.44 -4.23
C HIS A 116 -20.53 -12.79 -4.35
N ASN A 117 -19.62 -11.86 -4.00
CA ASN A 117 -18.16 -12.02 -4.11
C ASN A 117 -17.50 -11.63 -2.77
N ARG A 118 -16.74 -10.52 -2.72
CA ARG A 118 -16.11 -10.00 -1.49
C ARG A 118 -17.10 -9.08 -0.77
N ALA A 119 -17.99 -9.67 0.02
CA ALA A 119 -18.94 -8.91 0.81
C ALA A 119 -18.22 -7.95 1.76
N PHE A 120 -18.67 -6.70 1.83
CA PHE A 120 -18.19 -5.70 2.77
C PHE A 120 -19.34 -4.84 3.30
N SER A 121 -19.17 -4.31 4.50
CA SER A 121 -20.06 -3.32 5.11
C SER A 121 -19.30 -2.03 5.39
N LEU A 122 -20.06 -0.96 5.54
CA LEU A 122 -19.54 0.36 5.88
C LEU A 122 -20.20 0.85 7.15
N SER A 123 -19.43 1.41 8.08
CA SER A 123 -20.00 2.01 9.29
C SER A 123 -19.47 3.41 9.52
N LYS A 124 -20.36 4.36 9.77
CA LYS A 124 -20.02 5.74 10.09
C LYS A 124 -19.11 5.83 11.32
N LEU A 125 -18.11 6.71 11.26
CA LEU A 125 -17.34 7.15 12.43
C LEU A 125 -17.61 8.62 12.77
N SER A 126 -17.39 9.51 11.80
CA SER A 126 -17.58 10.95 11.97
C SER A 126 -18.04 11.58 10.66
N SER A 127 -19.01 12.49 10.77
CA SER A 127 -19.64 13.17 9.65
C SER A 127 -19.66 14.66 9.94
N LYS A 128 -18.55 15.32 9.62
CA LYS A 128 -18.49 16.77 9.58
C LYS A 128 -18.60 17.22 8.12
N PRO A 129 -19.14 18.41 7.86
CA PRO A 129 -19.05 19.00 6.52
C PRO A 129 -17.57 18.97 6.07
N TYR A 130 -17.30 18.42 4.89
CA TYR A 130 -15.97 18.36 4.26
C TYR A 130 -14.91 17.47 4.94
N MET A 131 -15.24 16.87 6.10
CA MET A 131 -14.40 15.88 6.78
C MET A 131 -15.27 14.69 7.19
N PHE A 132 -15.11 13.61 6.44
CA PHE A 132 -15.93 12.43 6.56
C PHE A 132 -15.05 11.22 6.86
N SER A 133 -15.44 10.40 7.84
CA SER A 133 -14.70 9.16 8.15
C SER A 133 -15.64 8.01 8.44
N PHE A 134 -15.24 6.83 7.97
CA PHE A 134 -16.00 5.60 8.09
C PHE A 134 -15.06 4.41 8.16
N HIS A 135 -15.56 3.31 8.72
CA HIS A 135 -14.90 2.02 8.62
C HIS A 135 -15.41 1.27 7.39
N LEU A 136 -14.48 0.62 6.70
CA LEU A 136 -14.75 -0.45 5.77
C LEU A 136 -14.37 -1.77 6.42
N THR A 137 -15.30 -2.72 6.47
CA THR A 137 -15.09 -4.03 7.08
C THR A 137 -15.49 -5.11 6.10
N LEU A 138 -14.64 -6.12 5.92
CA LEU A 138 -14.97 -7.29 5.11
C LEU A 138 -15.85 -8.25 5.91
N ASP A 139 -16.90 -8.76 5.27
CA ASP A 139 -17.89 -9.63 5.89
C ASP A 139 -17.57 -11.12 5.65
N SER A 140 -17.86 -11.93 6.66
CA SER A 140 -17.61 -13.38 6.66
C SER A 140 -18.31 -14.14 5.53
N ARG A 141 -19.41 -13.60 4.96
CA ARG A 141 -20.16 -14.15 3.82
C ARG A 141 -19.44 -14.04 2.46
N ASN A 142 -18.17 -13.61 2.45
CA ASN A 142 -17.31 -13.62 1.27
C ASN A 142 -17.38 -14.97 0.50
N LYS A 143 -17.52 -14.96 -0.84
CA LYS A 143 -17.62 -16.18 -1.67
C LYS A 143 -16.41 -16.40 -2.59
N VAL A 144 -15.33 -15.63 -2.43
CA VAL A 144 -14.11 -15.81 -3.22
C VAL A 144 -13.59 -17.24 -3.06
N SER A 145 -13.33 -17.90 -4.19
CA SER A 145 -12.82 -19.26 -4.21
C SER A 145 -11.36 -19.36 -3.76
N PHE A 146 -10.94 -20.54 -3.29
CA PHE A 146 -9.55 -20.83 -2.92
C PHE A 146 -8.54 -20.48 -4.03
N LYS A 147 -8.89 -20.75 -5.29
CA LYS A 147 -8.01 -20.48 -6.44
C LYS A 147 -7.80 -18.98 -6.70
N GLN A 148 -8.66 -18.14 -6.15
CA GLN A 148 -8.67 -16.68 -6.33
C GLN A 148 -8.24 -15.92 -5.08
N SER A 149 -7.93 -16.60 -3.97
CA SER A 149 -7.61 -16.01 -2.66
C SER A 149 -6.50 -14.95 -2.72
N MET A 150 -5.51 -15.16 -3.58
CA MET A 150 -4.32 -14.30 -3.70
C MET A 150 -4.31 -13.41 -4.94
N THR A 151 -5.31 -13.48 -5.81
CA THR A 151 -5.32 -12.75 -7.10
C THR A 151 -6.52 -11.82 -7.25
N HIS A 152 -7.60 -12.08 -6.53
CA HIS A 152 -8.82 -11.29 -6.63
C HIS A 152 -8.81 -10.15 -5.62
N THR A 153 -9.14 -8.93 -6.07
CA THR A 153 -9.16 -7.73 -5.22
C THR A 153 -10.52 -7.05 -5.25
N LEU A 154 -10.89 -6.42 -4.14
CA LEU A 154 -11.90 -5.36 -4.12
C LEU A 154 -11.18 -4.06 -4.51
N GLU A 155 -11.66 -3.36 -5.52
CA GLU A 155 -11.11 -2.07 -5.93
C GLU A 155 -12.04 -0.95 -5.47
N LEU A 156 -11.47 0.06 -4.80
CA LEU A 156 -12.20 1.20 -4.24
C LEU A 156 -11.60 2.51 -4.76
N ARG A 157 -12.46 3.49 -5.03
CA ARG A 157 -12.09 4.88 -5.33
C ARG A 157 -13.12 5.81 -4.71
N VAL A 158 -12.73 7.04 -4.45
CA VAL A 158 -13.68 8.08 -4.06
C VAL A 158 -13.79 9.10 -5.17
N ARG A 159 -15.02 9.43 -5.54
CA ARG A 159 -15.35 10.57 -6.39
C ARG A 159 -16.01 11.64 -5.54
N VAL A 160 -15.52 12.86 -5.62
CA VAL A 160 -16.14 14.03 -4.98
C VAL A 160 -16.62 14.97 -6.07
N GLU A 161 -17.88 15.36 -6.00
CA GLU A 161 -18.53 16.25 -6.96
C GLU A 161 -18.81 17.60 -6.30
N PHE A 162 -18.41 18.64 -7.03
CA PHE A 162 -18.58 20.05 -6.69
C PHE A 162 -19.37 20.72 -7.80
N ARG A 163 -19.93 21.91 -7.52
CA ARG A 163 -20.60 22.71 -8.53
C ARG A 163 -19.75 22.93 -9.79
N GLU A 164 -18.44 23.07 -9.60
CA GLU A 164 -17.49 23.46 -10.65
C GLU A 164 -16.78 22.24 -11.27
N GLY A 165 -17.00 21.01 -10.79
CA GLY A 165 -16.38 19.81 -11.38
C GLY A 165 -16.30 18.61 -10.45
N THR A 166 -15.51 17.61 -10.86
CA THR A 166 -15.35 16.35 -10.09
C THR A 166 -13.88 16.05 -9.82
N GLU A 167 -13.62 15.47 -8.65
CA GLU A 167 -12.32 14.99 -8.22
C GLU A 167 -12.42 13.47 -8.02
N LEU A 168 -11.45 12.73 -8.53
CA LEU A 168 -11.43 11.27 -8.48
C LEU A 168 -10.09 10.81 -7.90
N SER A 169 -10.16 10.02 -6.83
CA SER A 169 -8.99 9.41 -6.22
C SER A 169 -8.41 8.27 -7.08
N ALA A 170 -7.13 8.00 -6.89
CA ALA A 170 -6.52 6.73 -7.27
C ALA A 170 -7.12 5.57 -6.47
N SER A 171 -6.80 4.34 -6.89
CA SER A 171 -7.42 3.13 -6.34
C SER A 171 -6.81 2.66 -5.05
N LEU A 172 -7.65 2.18 -4.13
CA LEU A 172 -7.24 1.22 -3.12
C LEU A 172 -7.64 -0.18 -3.57
N LEU A 173 -6.68 -1.10 -3.58
CA LEU A 173 -6.90 -2.51 -3.85
C LEU A 173 -6.82 -3.28 -2.55
N VAL A 174 -7.94 -3.89 -2.17
CA VAL A 174 -8.09 -4.66 -0.93
C VAL A 174 -8.04 -6.14 -1.25
N TYR A 175 -6.98 -6.79 -0.79
CA TYR A 175 -6.84 -8.24 -0.73
C TYR A 175 -7.48 -8.80 0.54
N ASN A 176 -7.94 -10.04 0.45
CA ASN A 176 -8.35 -10.81 1.62
C ASN A 176 -8.19 -12.30 1.34
N MET A 177 -7.50 -13.00 2.24
CA MET A 177 -7.12 -14.40 2.08
C MET A 177 -7.99 -15.37 2.91
N ASP A 178 -9.09 -14.88 3.51
CA ASP A 178 -9.91 -15.70 4.40
C ASP A 178 -10.67 -16.83 3.72
N SER A 179 -10.69 -16.89 2.39
CA SER A 179 -11.14 -18.09 1.68
C SER A 179 -10.31 -19.34 1.99
N PHE A 180 -9.08 -19.20 2.51
CA PHE A 180 -8.32 -20.32 3.08
C PHE A 180 -9.00 -20.94 4.31
N SER A 181 -9.77 -20.18 5.07
CA SER A 181 -10.52 -20.70 6.23
C SER A 181 -11.72 -21.59 5.84
N LYS A 182 -12.25 -21.40 4.63
CA LYS A 182 -13.49 -22.04 4.14
C LYS A 182 -13.28 -23.45 3.60
N LEU A 183 -12.04 -23.92 3.59
CA LEU A 183 -11.65 -25.26 3.16
C LEU A 183 -12.12 -26.37 4.13
N ASN A 184 -12.53 -26.00 5.35
CA ASN A 184 -12.88 -26.93 6.43
C ASN A 184 -14.31 -27.49 6.37
N SER A 185 -15.14 -27.08 5.42
CA SER A 185 -16.58 -27.39 5.40
C SER A 185 -17.01 -28.56 4.52
N LEU A 186 -16.09 -29.29 3.88
CA LEU A 186 -16.46 -30.51 3.14
C LEU A 186 -16.60 -31.70 4.11
N PRO A 187 -17.78 -32.36 4.17
CA PRO A 187 -18.01 -33.47 5.09
C PRO A 187 -17.16 -34.68 4.66
N THR A 188 -16.28 -35.16 5.53
CA THR A 188 -15.55 -36.40 5.31
C THR A 188 -16.46 -37.61 5.54
N ARG A 189 -16.67 -38.42 4.50
CA ARG A 189 -17.12 -39.81 4.68
C ARG A 189 -16.00 -40.55 5.42
N SER A 190 -16.35 -41.17 6.55
CA SER A 190 -15.50 -41.96 7.45
C SER A 190 -14.41 -41.23 8.25
N SER A 191 -14.54 -41.32 9.58
CA SER A 191 -13.62 -40.91 10.65
C SER A 191 -13.17 -39.44 10.71
N GLY A 192 -14.02 -38.55 11.25
CA GLY A 192 -13.70 -37.46 12.20
C GLY A 192 -12.49 -36.51 12.04
N GLN A 193 -11.69 -36.61 10.98
CA GLN A 193 -10.54 -35.76 10.70
C GLN A 193 -10.93 -34.75 9.60
N GLN A 194 -11.08 -33.49 9.98
CA GLN A 194 -11.14 -32.37 9.05
C GLN A 194 -9.73 -32.11 8.54
N VAL A 195 -9.39 -32.64 7.36
CA VAL A 195 -8.06 -32.46 6.77
C VAL A 195 -8.07 -31.22 5.86
N THR A 196 -7.15 -30.29 6.09
CA THR A 196 -6.85 -29.11 5.27
C THR A 196 -6.16 -29.50 3.94
N ARG A 197 -6.73 -30.46 3.19
CA ARG A 197 -6.12 -31.12 2.02
C ARG A 197 -5.70 -30.16 0.91
N TYR A 198 -6.34 -29.01 0.81
CA TYR A 198 -5.98 -28.02 -0.21
C TYR A 198 -4.71 -27.23 0.10
N ILE A 199 -4.21 -27.26 1.35
CA ILE A 199 -2.99 -26.54 1.77
C ILE A 199 -1.87 -27.51 2.12
N LEU A 200 -2.15 -28.51 2.97
CA LEU A 200 -1.19 -29.57 3.29
C LEU A 200 -1.45 -30.79 2.41
N SER A 201 -0.37 -31.38 1.92
CA SER A 201 -0.47 -32.64 1.18
C SER A 201 -0.85 -33.80 2.11
N GLU A 202 -1.33 -34.91 1.55
CA GLU A 202 -1.59 -36.13 2.31
C GLU A 202 -0.32 -36.65 3.01
N ARG A 203 0.82 -36.63 2.31
CA ARG A 203 2.13 -37.01 2.86
C ARG A 203 2.56 -36.07 3.99
N GLY A 204 2.32 -34.78 3.84
CA GLY A 204 2.61 -33.77 4.87
C GLY A 204 1.79 -33.99 6.14
N THR A 205 0.50 -34.26 5.99
CA THR A 205 -0.39 -34.53 7.13
C THR A 205 -0.04 -35.85 7.84
N ALA A 206 0.25 -36.90 7.06
CA ALA A 206 0.71 -38.19 7.59
C ALA A 206 2.04 -38.02 8.35
N PHE A 207 2.99 -37.27 7.79
CA PHE A 207 4.25 -36.94 8.44
C PHE A 207 4.02 -36.24 9.78
N LEU A 208 3.28 -35.12 9.79
CA LEU A 208 3.02 -34.33 11.01
C LEU A 208 2.35 -35.14 12.12
N THR A 209 1.43 -36.05 11.78
CA THR A 209 0.73 -36.91 12.75
C THR A 209 1.57 -38.10 13.22
N SER A 210 2.59 -38.48 12.44
CA SER A 210 3.52 -39.56 12.77
C SER A 210 4.79 -39.11 13.52
N LEU A 211 5.01 -37.80 13.67
CA LEU A 211 6.20 -37.19 14.28
C LEU A 211 6.58 -37.74 15.67
N PHE A 212 5.61 -38.30 16.40
CA PHE A 212 5.77 -38.76 17.78
C PHE A 212 5.96 -40.28 17.90
N LYS A 213 6.01 -41.00 16.78
CA LYS A 213 6.31 -42.44 16.75
C LYS A 213 7.83 -42.62 16.65
N GLN A 214 8.43 -43.41 17.54
CA GLN A 214 9.88 -43.66 17.59
C GLN A 214 10.40 -44.10 16.22
N THR A 215 11.46 -43.44 15.74
CA THR A 215 12.03 -43.74 14.43
C THR A 215 13.55 -43.81 14.52
N ASN A 216 14.07 -45.04 14.59
CA ASN A 216 15.49 -45.32 14.60
C ASN A 216 16.07 -45.18 13.18
N SER A 217 16.51 -43.98 12.77
CA SER A 217 17.41 -43.82 11.61
C SER A 217 18.06 -42.43 11.56
N SER A 218 19.31 -42.40 11.10
CA SER A 218 20.26 -41.29 11.17
C SER A 218 20.40 -40.45 9.87
N ARG A 219 19.37 -39.73 9.40
CA ARG A 219 19.41 -39.02 8.09
C ARG A 219 18.68 -37.66 8.04
N VAL A 220 19.21 -36.73 7.24
CA VAL A 220 18.46 -35.60 6.65
C VAL A 220 17.47 -36.15 5.63
N ASP A 221 16.20 -35.77 5.75
CA ASP A 221 15.12 -36.28 4.92
C ASP A 221 14.24 -35.14 4.38
N SER A 222 13.36 -35.46 3.44
CA SER A 222 12.46 -34.51 2.82
C SER A 222 11.05 -35.07 2.66
N VAL A 223 10.06 -34.21 2.86
CA VAL A 223 8.65 -34.55 2.69
C VAL A 223 7.94 -33.46 1.89
N GLN A 224 7.05 -33.87 0.99
CA GLN A 224 6.14 -32.95 0.33
C GLN A 224 5.14 -32.42 1.38
N LEU A 225 5.37 -31.23 1.92
CA LEU A 225 4.54 -30.67 2.99
C LEU A 225 3.28 -29.99 2.42
N LEU A 226 3.47 -29.12 1.41
CA LEU A 226 2.37 -28.35 0.81
C LEU A 226 1.74 -29.10 -0.37
N ASP A 227 0.43 -28.93 -0.53
CA ASP A 227 -0.35 -29.53 -1.61
C ASP A 227 -0.15 -28.79 -2.95
N ASP A 228 -0.22 -29.51 -4.07
CA ASP A 228 -0.06 -28.95 -5.42
C ASP A 228 -1.09 -27.88 -5.75
N GLN A 229 -2.33 -27.97 -5.21
CA GLN A 229 -3.34 -26.94 -5.39
C GLN A 229 -2.93 -25.63 -4.73
N PHE A 230 -2.33 -25.67 -3.54
CA PHE A 230 -1.84 -24.47 -2.88
C PHE A 230 -0.63 -23.89 -3.59
N LEU A 231 0.31 -24.74 -4.03
CA LEU A 231 1.46 -24.32 -4.83
C LEU A 231 1.03 -23.67 -6.14
N TYR A 232 -0.04 -24.16 -6.77
CA TYR A 232 -0.63 -23.54 -7.94
C TYR A 232 -1.15 -22.13 -7.66
N VAL A 233 -1.82 -21.91 -6.53
CA VAL A 233 -2.28 -20.57 -6.10
C VAL A 233 -1.10 -19.66 -5.82
N LEU A 234 -0.08 -20.12 -5.09
CA LEU A 234 1.14 -19.35 -4.80
C LEU A 234 1.89 -18.93 -6.05
N LYS A 235 2.02 -19.82 -7.04
CA LYS A 235 2.68 -19.51 -8.33
C LYS A 235 1.97 -18.44 -9.14
N ARG A 236 0.68 -18.20 -8.87
CA ARG A 236 -0.15 -17.15 -9.49
C ARG A 236 -0.28 -15.89 -8.64
N ALA A 237 0.12 -15.95 -7.37
CA ALA A 237 0.07 -14.80 -6.48
C ALA A 237 0.97 -13.67 -7.02
N PRO A 238 0.57 -12.40 -6.81
CA PRO A 238 1.40 -11.23 -7.07
C PRO A 238 2.78 -11.37 -6.45
N ILE A 239 3.79 -10.79 -7.11
CA ILE A 239 5.17 -10.96 -6.67
C ILE A 239 5.43 -10.46 -5.25
N PHE A 240 4.68 -9.46 -4.80
CA PHE A 240 4.83 -8.90 -3.46
C PHE A 240 4.22 -9.78 -2.34
N ILE A 241 3.20 -10.61 -2.64
CA ILE A 241 2.56 -11.47 -1.63
C ILE A 241 3.47 -12.61 -1.22
N ARG A 242 4.16 -13.23 -2.19
CA ARG A 242 4.99 -14.42 -1.99
C ARG A 242 6.05 -14.26 -0.89
N PRO A 243 6.89 -13.20 -0.88
CA PRO A 243 7.88 -12.99 0.17
C PRO A 243 7.28 -12.58 1.51
N MET A 244 6.04 -12.06 1.54
CA MET A 244 5.35 -11.68 2.77
C MET A 244 4.60 -12.83 3.46
N LEU A 245 4.37 -13.92 2.73
CA LEU A 245 3.59 -15.05 3.21
C LEU A 245 4.43 -15.94 4.12
N SER A 246 3.99 -16.06 5.36
CA SER A 246 4.52 -17.02 6.33
C SER A 246 3.53 -18.17 6.50
N ILE A 247 4.05 -19.39 6.38
CA ILE A 247 3.34 -20.63 6.67
C ILE A 247 4.07 -21.27 7.85
N SER A 248 3.34 -21.50 8.93
CA SER A 248 3.92 -22.08 10.15
C SER A 248 3.11 -23.28 10.62
N VAL A 249 3.78 -24.31 11.10
CA VAL A 249 3.16 -25.43 11.82
C VAL A 249 3.36 -25.19 13.31
N MET A 250 2.29 -25.30 14.09
CA MET A 250 2.28 -25.02 15.52
C MET A 250 1.74 -26.21 16.31
N LEU A 251 2.31 -26.43 17.49
CA LEU A 251 1.84 -27.41 18.47
C LEU A 251 1.21 -26.67 19.66
N ILE A 252 0.00 -27.06 20.03
CA ILE A 252 -0.75 -26.51 21.15
C ILE A 252 -1.05 -27.64 22.15
N HIS A 253 -0.68 -27.43 23.41
CA HIS A 253 -0.94 -28.38 24.49
C HIS A 253 -2.29 -28.12 25.16
N GLY A 254 -2.98 -29.20 25.54
CA GLY A 254 -4.20 -29.13 26.36
C GLY A 254 -5.49 -28.89 25.57
N SER A 255 -6.47 -28.24 26.19
CA SER A 255 -7.81 -28.01 25.63
C SER A 255 -7.95 -26.77 24.74
N ARG A 256 -6.88 -25.98 24.57
CA ARG A 256 -6.90 -24.70 23.83
C ARG A 256 -7.13 -24.90 22.32
N THR A 257 -7.73 -23.91 21.66
CA THR A 257 -8.06 -23.97 20.22
C THR A 257 -6.96 -23.36 19.35
N CYS A 258 -6.96 -23.68 18.05
CA CYS A 258 -6.04 -23.05 17.09
C CYS A 258 -6.32 -21.55 16.90
N SER A 259 -7.50 -21.05 17.30
CA SER A 259 -7.92 -19.65 17.12
C SER A 259 -7.44 -18.70 18.24
N ASP A 260 -7.06 -19.20 19.42
CA ASP A 260 -6.72 -18.38 20.60
C ASP A 260 -5.27 -17.85 20.62
N ILE A 261 -4.76 -17.42 19.46
CA ILE A 261 -3.32 -17.28 19.20
C ILE A 261 -2.66 -16.15 20.01
N ALA A 262 -3.42 -15.13 20.42
CA ALA A 262 -2.91 -14.00 21.19
C ALA A 262 -2.54 -14.36 22.65
N LYS A 263 -2.91 -15.55 23.13
CA LYS A 263 -2.70 -16.03 24.52
C LYS A 263 -2.22 -17.49 24.61
N THR A 264 -1.87 -18.12 23.49
CA THR A 264 -1.46 -19.53 23.48
C THR A 264 0.02 -19.70 23.80
N ASP A 265 0.34 -20.55 24.78
CA ASP A 265 1.65 -21.19 24.98
C ASP A 265 1.95 -22.21 23.86
N GLY A 266 1.56 -21.89 22.62
CA GLY A 266 1.76 -22.71 21.45
C GLY A 266 3.17 -22.51 20.90
N ARG A 267 3.84 -23.60 20.55
CA ARG A 267 5.22 -23.55 20.02
C ARG A 267 5.20 -23.78 18.51
N ILE A 268 5.94 -22.94 17.78
CA ILE A 268 6.13 -23.08 16.33
C ILE A 268 7.15 -24.20 16.08
N LEU A 269 6.79 -25.18 15.26
CA LEU A 269 7.63 -26.32 14.88
C LEU A 269 8.38 -26.06 13.56
N PHE A 270 7.69 -25.53 12.57
CA PHE A 270 8.27 -25.16 11.27
C PHE A 270 7.73 -23.81 10.83
N THR A 271 8.53 -22.99 10.15
CA THR A 271 8.05 -21.75 9.50
C THR A 271 8.81 -21.44 8.21
N THR A 272 8.13 -20.84 7.22
CA THR A 272 8.75 -20.38 5.96
C THR A 272 9.39 -18.98 6.06
N GLY A 273 9.09 -18.24 7.13
CA GLY A 273 9.48 -16.83 7.31
C GLY A 273 8.66 -16.17 8.42
N ASP A 274 8.77 -14.85 8.60
CA ASP A 274 8.24 -14.20 9.83
C ASP A 274 6.84 -13.59 9.71
N SER A 275 6.10 -13.66 10.82
CA SER A 275 4.93 -12.81 11.12
C SER A 275 4.69 -12.67 12.66
N ASP A 276 5.79 -12.81 13.39
CA ASP A 276 6.16 -12.45 14.76
C ASP A 276 5.15 -12.71 15.91
N PRO A 277 5.44 -13.64 16.84
CA PRO A 277 5.53 -13.21 18.26
C PRO A 277 6.73 -13.86 18.98
N ASP A 278 7.90 -13.68 18.43
CA ASP A 278 9.11 -12.99 18.93
C ASP A 278 10.22 -13.48 17.99
N ILE A 279 10.15 -12.96 16.75
CA ILE A 279 10.66 -13.47 15.47
C ILE A 279 10.76 -14.99 15.50
N ALA A 280 9.54 -15.56 15.62
CA ALA A 280 9.16 -16.96 15.83
C ALA A 280 10.18 -17.77 16.64
N GLN A 281 10.49 -17.25 17.83
CA GLN A 281 11.49 -17.69 18.80
C GLN A 281 12.82 -18.09 18.17
N PHE A 282 13.38 -17.09 17.50
CA PHE A 282 14.69 -16.97 16.90
C PHE A 282 15.03 -17.98 15.80
N LEU A 283 14.00 -18.26 15.00
CA LEU A 283 13.99 -19.26 13.93
C LEU A 283 14.43 -20.66 14.44
N PHE A 284 14.13 -20.94 15.71
CA PHE A 284 14.50 -22.12 16.51
C PHE A 284 15.97 -22.60 16.38
N ALA A 285 16.90 -21.65 16.54
CA ALA A 285 18.30 -21.80 17.02
C ALA A 285 19.29 -22.73 16.28
N GLN A 286 18.95 -23.25 15.10
CA GLN A 286 19.78 -24.18 14.31
C GLN A 286 19.30 -24.23 12.85
N PRO A 287 20.14 -24.57 11.86
CA PRO A 287 19.68 -24.92 10.51
C PRO A 287 19.04 -26.33 10.50
N ASN A 288 18.01 -26.62 11.28
CA ASN A 288 17.48 -28.01 11.39
C ASN A 288 16.40 -28.35 10.35
N TYR A 289 15.91 -27.36 9.62
CA TYR A 289 14.91 -27.56 8.58
C TYR A 289 14.91 -26.41 7.57
N PHE A 290 14.27 -26.64 6.43
CA PHE A 290 13.99 -25.65 5.41
C PHE A 290 12.70 -26.00 4.66
N ILE A 291 11.80 -25.03 4.49
CA ILE A 291 10.61 -25.18 3.64
C ILE A 291 10.82 -24.39 2.35
N GLU A 292 10.92 -25.10 1.22
CA GLU A 292 10.96 -24.43 -0.08
C GLU A 292 9.53 -24.10 -0.54
N ILE A 293 9.09 -22.86 -0.32
CA ILE A 293 7.71 -22.44 -0.63
C ILE A 293 7.31 -22.60 -2.12
N GLN A 294 8.27 -22.66 -3.05
CA GLN A 294 7.99 -22.84 -4.47
C GLN A 294 7.63 -24.28 -4.86
N SER A 295 8.24 -25.26 -4.17
CA SER A 295 8.00 -26.69 -4.41
C SER A 295 7.14 -27.34 -3.32
N GLY A 296 6.98 -26.68 -2.17
CA GLY A 296 6.26 -27.21 -1.02
C GLY A 296 7.01 -28.27 -0.23
N VAL A 297 8.29 -28.52 -0.53
CA VAL A 297 9.08 -29.54 0.15
C VAL A 297 9.65 -28.98 1.46
N LEU A 298 9.44 -29.73 2.55
CA LEU A 298 10.12 -29.56 3.83
C LEU A 298 11.32 -30.50 3.86
N THR A 299 12.51 -29.95 4.02
CA THR A 299 13.75 -30.68 4.32
C THR A 299 14.04 -30.52 5.80
N TYR A 300 14.43 -31.59 6.51
CA TYR A 300 14.65 -31.53 7.95
C TYR A 300 15.68 -32.56 8.42
N SER A 301 16.37 -32.26 9.52
CA SER A 301 17.17 -33.22 10.28
C SER A 301 16.26 -33.96 11.27
N ARG A 302 16.21 -35.29 11.14
CA ARG A 302 15.34 -36.14 11.95
C ARG A 302 15.75 -36.16 13.42
N LEU A 303 17.05 -36.29 13.70
CA LEU A 303 17.59 -36.30 15.06
C LEU A 303 17.36 -34.98 15.78
N SER A 304 17.64 -33.87 15.09
CA SER A 304 17.41 -32.53 15.63
C SER A 304 15.94 -32.29 15.94
N LEU A 305 15.05 -32.68 15.03
CA LEU A 305 13.61 -32.57 15.21
C LEU A 305 13.11 -33.42 16.39
N GLU A 306 13.61 -34.65 16.54
CA GLU A 306 13.25 -35.53 17.66
C GLU A 306 13.72 -34.94 19.00
N ALA A 307 14.95 -34.41 19.06
CA ALA A 307 15.47 -33.74 20.26
C ALA A 307 14.62 -32.51 20.65
N ASP A 308 14.23 -31.70 19.66
CA ASP A 308 13.36 -30.52 19.89
C ASP A 308 11.96 -30.92 20.34
N LEU A 309 11.36 -31.93 19.71
CA LEU A 309 10.07 -32.48 20.11
C LEU A 309 10.13 -33.08 21.52
N LYS A 310 11.17 -33.85 21.87
CA LYS A 310 11.33 -34.38 23.24
C LYS A 310 11.43 -33.28 24.28
N LYS A 311 12.27 -32.27 24.05
CA LYS A 311 12.40 -31.11 24.95
C LYS A 311 11.09 -30.34 25.10
N LEU A 312 10.31 -30.27 24.03
CA LEU A 312 8.99 -29.64 24.02
C LEU A 312 7.95 -30.40 24.85
N LEU A 313 8.07 -31.72 24.91
CA LEU A 313 7.13 -32.63 25.59
C LEU A 313 7.56 -33.06 26.99
N GLN A 314 8.76 -32.67 27.46
CA GLN A 314 9.27 -33.04 28.79
C GLN A 314 8.27 -32.69 29.90
N GLY A 315 7.82 -33.70 30.65
CA GLY A 315 6.87 -33.56 31.76
C GLY A 315 5.40 -33.38 31.36
N ALA A 316 5.07 -33.28 30.08
CA ALA A 316 3.72 -33.03 29.58
C ALA A 316 3.17 -34.21 28.76
N GLY A 317 2.72 -35.27 29.44
CA GLY A 317 1.85 -36.27 28.80
C GLY A 317 0.47 -35.67 28.52
N GLY A 318 -0.18 -36.05 27.41
CA GLY A 318 -1.54 -35.60 27.11
C GLY A 318 -1.88 -35.43 25.64
N ARG A 319 -2.94 -34.65 25.37
CA ARG A 319 -3.38 -34.31 24.01
C ARG A 319 -2.61 -33.09 23.47
N VAL A 320 -2.00 -33.26 22.31
CA VAL A 320 -1.36 -32.20 21.54
C VAL A 320 -2.16 -31.95 20.27
N ARG A 321 -2.45 -30.68 20.00
CA ARG A 321 -3.14 -30.22 18.80
C ARG A 321 -2.15 -29.63 17.83
N ILE A 322 -2.18 -30.11 16.59
CA ILE A 322 -1.39 -29.61 15.47
C ILE A 322 -2.22 -28.56 14.73
N CYS A 323 -1.69 -27.36 14.61
CA CYS A 323 -2.30 -26.25 13.89
C CYS A 323 -1.40 -25.80 12.74
N LEU A 324 -2.01 -25.42 11.62
CA LEU A 324 -1.37 -24.72 10.52
C LEU A 324 -1.73 -23.25 10.61
N ARG A 325 -0.73 -22.39 10.63
CA ARG A 325 -0.88 -20.94 10.59
C ARG A 325 -0.45 -20.41 9.23
N ILE A 326 -1.28 -19.56 8.65
CA ILE A 326 -0.96 -18.76 7.47
C ILE A 326 -1.06 -17.31 7.89
N SER A 327 -0.02 -16.54 7.64
CA SER A 327 -0.01 -15.13 7.98
C SER A 327 0.78 -14.31 6.97
N LEU A 328 0.45 -13.03 6.90
CA LEU A 328 1.30 -12.04 6.26
C LEU A 328 2.10 -11.31 7.32
N ASN A 329 3.25 -10.77 6.93
CA ASN A 329 4.08 -9.97 7.83
C ASN A 329 3.21 -8.89 8.55
N PRO A 330 3.08 -8.97 9.89
CA PRO A 330 2.15 -8.17 10.69
C PRO A 330 2.58 -6.71 10.79
N ALA A 331 3.85 -6.41 10.49
CA ALA A 331 4.34 -5.04 10.44
C ALA A 331 3.70 -4.27 9.28
N VAL A 332 3.35 -4.96 8.18
CA VAL A 332 2.60 -4.38 7.05
C VAL A 332 1.11 -4.77 7.11
N TRP A 333 0.78 -6.06 7.18
CA TRP A 333 -0.59 -6.55 7.19
C TRP A 333 -0.81 -7.59 8.27
N LYS A 334 -1.62 -7.26 9.29
CA LYS A 334 -1.99 -8.17 10.39
C LYS A 334 -2.99 -9.25 9.96
N TYR A 335 -2.73 -9.90 8.84
CA TYR A 335 -3.49 -11.07 8.40
C TYR A 335 -2.95 -12.31 9.11
N ARG A 336 -3.81 -13.02 9.84
CA ARG A 336 -3.46 -14.27 10.50
C ARG A 336 -4.65 -15.23 10.45
N LEU A 337 -4.41 -16.41 9.92
CA LEU A 337 -5.33 -17.53 9.89
C LEU A 337 -4.67 -18.72 10.57
N ALA A 338 -5.40 -19.43 11.43
CA ALA A 338 -4.96 -20.72 11.94
C ALA A 338 -6.04 -21.78 11.74
N LEU A 339 -5.59 -22.94 11.29
CA LEU A 339 -6.42 -24.08 10.94
C LEU A 339 -5.98 -25.28 11.77
N ARG A 340 -6.94 -26.05 12.28
CA ARG A 340 -6.64 -27.33 12.93
C ARG A 340 -6.26 -28.35 11.86
N VAL A 341 -5.17 -29.08 12.10
CA VAL A 341 -4.71 -30.18 11.25
C VAL A 341 -5.12 -31.52 11.87
N ALA A 342 -4.73 -31.75 13.12
CA ALA A 342 -5.02 -32.99 13.84
C ALA A 342 -4.89 -32.80 15.36
N ASP A 343 -5.51 -33.70 16.13
CA ASP A 343 -5.22 -33.88 17.55
C ASP A 343 -4.58 -35.26 17.73
N ILE A 344 -3.52 -35.32 18.52
CA ILE A 344 -2.76 -36.55 18.77
C ILE A 344 -2.57 -36.74 20.28
N SER A 345 -2.46 -37.99 20.70
CA SER A 345 -2.12 -38.34 22.07
C SER A 345 -0.62 -38.64 22.15
N VAL A 346 0.07 -37.96 23.06
CA VAL A 346 1.50 -38.14 23.28
C VAL A 346 1.71 -38.78 24.65
N PRO A 347 2.44 -39.92 24.73
CA PRO A 347 2.76 -40.54 26.02
C PRO A 347 3.69 -39.64 26.85
N SER A 348 3.58 -39.71 28.17
CA SER A 348 4.51 -39.03 29.07
C SER A 348 5.92 -39.60 28.91
N THR A 349 6.86 -38.80 28.44
CA THR A 349 8.26 -39.22 28.27
C THR A 349 9.14 -38.72 29.41
N THR A 350 9.78 -39.64 30.12
CA THR A 350 10.98 -39.39 30.95
C THR A 350 12.19 -39.86 30.14
N ALA A 351 12.79 -38.99 29.34
CA ALA A 351 13.88 -39.38 28.44
C ALA A 351 15.12 -38.51 28.66
N SER A 352 16.28 -39.19 28.72
CA SER A 352 17.63 -38.63 28.62
C SER A 352 17.85 -37.94 27.27
N ALA A 353 18.71 -36.93 27.25
CA ALA A 353 19.04 -36.18 26.05
C ALA A 353 19.67 -37.08 24.97
N ILE A 354 19.16 -37.01 23.74
CA ILE A 354 19.87 -37.54 22.57
C ILE A 354 20.97 -36.54 22.22
N ASP A 355 22.20 -37.01 22.04
CA ASP A 355 23.30 -36.19 21.50
C ASP A 355 23.26 -36.20 19.96
N PRO A 356 23.00 -35.07 19.29
CA PRO A 356 22.95 -34.98 17.84
C PRO A 356 24.32 -34.84 17.16
N SER A 357 25.44 -34.85 17.91
CA SER A 357 26.80 -34.48 17.47
C SER A 357 27.49 -35.36 16.40
N SER A 358 26.81 -36.35 15.81
CA SER A 358 27.43 -37.38 14.95
C SER A 358 27.08 -37.33 13.45
N GLU A 359 26.27 -36.37 12.98
CA GLU A 359 25.79 -36.34 11.58
C GLU A 359 26.19 -35.07 10.78
N PRO A 360 26.51 -35.19 9.47
CA PRO A 360 26.88 -34.07 8.61
C PRO A 360 25.68 -33.24 8.13
N CYS A 361 25.93 -31.98 7.73
CA CYS A 361 24.95 -31.15 7.02
C CYS A 361 24.50 -31.79 5.69
N GLY A 362 23.25 -31.51 5.31
CA GLY A 362 22.69 -31.73 3.98
C GLY A 362 22.11 -30.45 3.39
N SER A 363 21.78 -30.47 2.10
CA SER A 363 21.12 -29.34 1.43
C SER A 363 20.00 -29.83 0.53
N TYR A 364 18.96 -29.00 0.40
CA TYR A 364 17.87 -29.25 -0.53
C TYR A 364 18.36 -29.22 -1.99
N LYS A 365 18.27 -30.37 -2.69
CA LYS A 365 18.43 -30.54 -4.14
C LYS A 365 19.71 -29.95 -4.78
N ASN A 366 20.92 -30.06 -4.22
CA ASN A 366 22.18 -29.62 -4.85
C ASN A 366 22.19 -28.20 -5.50
N ARG A 367 21.16 -27.37 -5.28
CA ARG A 367 21.02 -26.07 -5.93
C ARG A 367 21.82 -25.09 -5.10
N GLN A 368 22.73 -24.38 -5.76
CA GLN A 368 23.65 -23.47 -5.08
C GLN A 368 23.19 -22.01 -5.14
N SER A 369 22.08 -21.70 -5.81
CA SER A 369 21.60 -20.32 -5.90
C SER A 369 20.11 -20.16 -6.17
N ARG A 370 19.56 -18.97 -5.82
CA ARG A 370 18.17 -18.58 -6.08
C ARG A 370 17.99 -17.08 -6.25
N TRP A 371 17.08 -16.68 -7.12
CA TRP A 371 16.60 -15.30 -7.24
C TRP A 371 15.39 -15.03 -6.33
N VAL A 372 15.41 -13.89 -5.65
CA VAL A 372 14.32 -13.40 -4.79
C VAL A 372 14.09 -11.93 -5.10
N GLN A 373 12.83 -11.53 -5.18
CA GLN A 373 12.44 -10.16 -5.47
C GLN A 373 11.56 -9.60 -4.34
N PHE A 374 11.87 -8.39 -3.90
CA PHE A 374 11.10 -7.65 -2.91
C PHE A 374 10.62 -6.31 -3.49
N SER A 375 9.47 -5.84 -2.99
CA SER A 375 9.03 -4.47 -3.26
C SER A 375 9.67 -3.52 -2.25
N THR A 376 9.94 -2.29 -2.65
CA THR A 376 10.24 -1.23 -1.69
C THR A 376 9.08 -1.03 -0.72
N GLY A 377 9.40 -0.69 0.53
CA GLY A 377 8.41 -0.39 1.57
C GLY A 377 7.81 -1.63 2.25
N MET A 378 8.13 -2.85 1.79
CA MET A 378 7.91 -4.05 2.59
C MET A 378 8.64 -3.91 3.92
N LEU A 379 8.01 -4.28 5.03
CA LEU A 379 8.68 -4.27 6.33
C LEU A 379 9.27 -5.66 6.62
N ASP A 380 10.46 -5.69 7.21
CA ASP A 380 11.07 -6.86 7.88
C ASP A 380 11.03 -8.17 7.06
N ALA A 381 11.70 -8.18 5.91
CA ALA A 381 11.77 -9.38 5.05
C ALA A 381 12.89 -10.34 5.48
N VAL A 382 12.67 -11.66 5.37
CA VAL A 382 13.62 -12.69 5.83
C VAL A 382 14.10 -13.59 4.68
N LEU A 383 15.40 -13.87 4.66
CA LEU A 383 16.04 -14.88 3.82
C LEU A 383 16.58 -16.01 4.71
N MET A 384 16.10 -17.23 4.50
CA MET A 384 16.55 -18.41 5.27
C MET A 384 17.46 -19.31 4.41
N SER A 385 18.56 -19.77 4.98
CA SER A 385 19.47 -20.72 4.34
C SER A 385 18.77 -22.06 4.04
N PRO A 386 18.99 -22.67 2.86
CA PRO A 386 18.46 -23.99 2.53
C PRO A 386 19.36 -25.16 2.98
N VAL A 387 20.46 -24.87 3.67
CA VAL A 387 21.34 -25.89 4.26
C VAL A 387 20.73 -26.33 5.58
N VAL A 388 20.67 -27.64 5.80
CA VAL A 388 20.09 -28.27 6.99
C VAL A 388 21.17 -29.12 7.68
N CYS A 389 21.43 -28.90 8.98
CA CYS A 389 22.45 -29.60 9.76
C CYS A 389 21.89 -30.22 11.04
N SER A 390 22.69 -31.11 11.65
CA SER A 390 22.32 -31.86 12.85
C SER A 390 23.07 -31.38 14.12
N ASP A 391 24.34 -30.92 14.04
CA ASP A 391 25.11 -30.44 15.21
C ASP A 391 24.87 -28.96 15.51
N ARG A 392 24.66 -28.68 16.80
CA ARG A 392 24.23 -27.40 17.34
C ARG A 392 25.29 -26.37 17.62
N THR A 393 26.54 -26.78 17.80
CA THR A 393 27.53 -25.97 18.52
C THR A 393 28.78 -25.64 17.71
N LYS A 394 28.96 -26.28 16.56
CA LYS A 394 30.22 -26.21 15.78
C LYS A 394 30.10 -25.51 14.43
N GLU A 395 28.90 -25.15 14.00
CA GLU A 395 28.64 -24.80 12.59
C GLU A 395 28.01 -23.41 12.47
N VAL A 396 28.83 -22.36 12.58
CA VAL A 396 28.40 -20.99 12.29
C VAL A 396 28.35 -20.80 10.78
N THR A 397 27.20 -20.41 10.26
CA THR A 397 27.08 -20.05 8.85
C THR A 397 27.72 -18.70 8.61
N LYS A 398 28.73 -18.65 7.73
CA LYS A 398 29.30 -17.37 7.29
C LYS A 398 28.40 -16.75 6.25
N VAL A 399 28.06 -15.47 6.44
CA VAL A 399 27.22 -14.72 5.51
C VAL A 399 27.98 -13.55 4.92
N PHE A 400 27.97 -13.48 3.60
CA PHE A 400 28.58 -12.41 2.83
C PHE A 400 27.49 -11.64 2.09
N PHE A 401 27.55 -10.32 2.17
CA PHE A 401 26.77 -9.43 1.32
C PHE A 401 27.72 -8.76 0.33
N ASN A 402 27.49 -8.94 -0.97
CA ASN A 402 28.36 -8.43 -2.04
C ASN A 402 29.86 -8.75 -1.78
N ASN A 403 30.13 -10.00 -1.39
CA ASN A 403 31.46 -10.53 -1.03
C ASN A 403 32.11 -9.92 0.23
N GLN A 404 31.42 -9.08 0.98
CA GLN A 404 31.87 -8.60 2.29
C GLN A 404 31.22 -9.45 3.38
N GLU A 405 32.06 -10.11 4.18
CA GLU A 405 31.61 -10.87 5.35
C GLU A 405 31.12 -9.91 6.44
N CYS A 406 30.08 -10.29 7.16
CA CYS A 406 29.73 -9.58 8.39
C CYS A 406 30.73 -9.96 9.50
N THR A 407 31.70 -9.08 9.78
CA THR A 407 32.90 -9.40 10.59
C THR A 407 32.79 -9.14 12.10
N ASN A 408 31.62 -8.78 12.64
CA ASN A 408 31.50 -8.63 14.10
C ASN A 408 31.30 -10.01 14.74
N TYR A 409 32.33 -10.55 15.39
CA TYR A 409 32.22 -11.79 16.15
C TYR A 409 31.38 -11.56 17.41
N LEU A 410 30.34 -12.37 17.60
CA LEU A 410 29.39 -12.25 18.72
C LEU A 410 30.07 -12.45 20.08
N ASP A 411 29.75 -11.56 21.02
CA ASP A 411 29.54 -11.98 22.42
C ASP A 411 28.20 -12.74 22.46
N VAL A 412 28.31 -14.07 22.46
CA VAL A 412 27.22 -15.06 22.27
C VAL A 412 26.14 -14.97 23.35
N SER A 413 26.38 -14.21 24.42
CA SER A 413 25.58 -14.22 25.64
C SER A 413 24.40 -13.22 25.67
N THR A 414 24.36 -12.19 24.81
CA THR A 414 23.44 -11.03 25.03
C THR A 414 22.57 -10.61 23.85
N HIS A 415 22.95 -10.84 22.58
CA HIS A 415 22.24 -10.27 21.42
C HIS A 415 21.64 -11.33 20.50
N LYS A 416 20.33 -11.17 20.21
CA LYS A 416 19.54 -12.08 19.37
C LYS A 416 19.84 -11.89 17.87
N TRP A 417 19.67 -10.69 17.35
CA TRP A 417 20.05 -10.30 15.98
C TRP A 417 21.33 -9.47 16.02
N GLN A 418 22.25 -9.74 15.09
CA GLN A 418 23.45 -8.94 14.92
C GLN A 418 23.29 -7.97 13.76
N SER A 419 23.53 -6.68 13.98
CA SER A 419 23.52 -5.70 12.90
C SER A 419 24.79 -5.81 12.04
N CYS A 420 24.61 -5.88 10.72
CA CYS A 420 25.65 -5.92 9.69
C CYS A 420 25.57 -4.67 8.79
N GLY A 421 25.12 -3.54 9.35
CA GLY A 421 24.85 -2.31 8.60
C GLY A 421 23.44 -2.31 8.02
N HIS A 422 23.30 -2.76 6.76
CA HIS A 422 22.03 -2.72 6.02
C HIS A 422 21.11 -3.92 6.28
N TYR A 423 21.58 -4.95 6.98
CA TYR A 423 20.77 -6.10 7.35
C TYR A 423 21.15 -6.58 8.74
N SER A 424 20.32 -7.46 9.30
CA SER A 424 20.60 -8.13 10.56
C SER A 424 20.78 -9.63 10.33
N LEU A 425 21.74 -10.24 11.01
CA LEU A 425 22.05 -11.66 10.93
C LEU A 425 21.51 -12.38 12.17
N ALA A 426 20.94 -13.57 11.97
CA ALA A 426 20.56 -14.43 13.08
C ALA A 426 21.80 -15.02 13.78
N GLN A 427 21.72 -15.33 15.07
CA GLN A 427 22.80 -15.86 15.91
C GLN A 427 23.66 -16.98 15.28
N PHE A 428 23.08 -17.88 14.48
CA PHE A 428 23.80 -19.00 13.83
C PHE A 428 24.13 -18.75 12.35
N GLY A 429 23.84 -17.54 11.86
CA GLY A 429 24.00 -17.15 10.46
C GLY A 429 23.04 -17.86 9.49
N ASN A 430 22.07 -18.61 9.99
CA ASN A 430 21.11 -19.40 9.20
C ASN A 430 20.03 -18.55 8.53
N ALA A 431 19.91 -17.26 8.88
CA ALA A 431 18.98 -16.34 8.26
C ALA A 431 19.47 -14.88 8.29
N VAL A 432 19.00 -14.12 7.30
CA VAL A 432 19.19 -12.67 7.17
C VAL A 432 17.83 -11.98 7.27
N LEU A 433 17.76 -10.96 8.11
CA LEU A 433 16.63 -10.04 8.24
C LEU A 433 16.96 -8.71 7.59
N LEU A 434 16.19 -8.34 6.57
CA LEU A 434 16.18 -7.01 5.97
C LEU A 434 15.30 -6.11 6.84
N ARG A 435 15.91 -5.54 7.88
CA ARG A 435 15.20 -4.85 8.96
C ARG A 435 14.61 -3.51 8.51
N GLY A 436 13.42 -3.20 9.00
CA GLY A 436 12.69 -1.98 8.64
C GLY A 436 12.15 -2.04 7.22
N HIS A 437 12.03 -0.88 6.58
CA HIS A 437 11.51 -0.80 5.22
C HIS A 437 12.57 -1.28 4.21
N VAL A 438 12.25 -2.36 3.50
CA VAL A 438 13.03 -2.85 2.38
C VAL A 438 13.19 -1.73 1.36
N ASN A 439 14.44 -1.48 0.98
CA ASN A 439 14.83 -0.46 0.03
C ASN A 439 16.05 -0.96 -0.78
N LEU A 440 16.52 -0.15 -1.72
CA LEU A 440 17.56 -0.56 -2.66
C LEU A 440 18.93 -0.84 -2.03
N SER A 441 19.21 -0.35 -0.81
CA SER A 441 20.45 -0.73 -0.11
C SER A 441 20.49 -2.21 0.29
N HIS A 442 19.34 -2.91 0.24
CA HIS A 442 19.26 -4.35 0.46
C HIS A 442 19.38 -5.17 -0.83
N GLU A 443 19.50 -4.53 -2.00
CA GLU A 443 19.76 -5.23 -3.26
C GLU A 443 21.20 -5.74 -3.31
N GLY A 444 21.37 -6.98 -3.77
CA GLY A 444 22.70 -7.56 -3.94
C GLY A 444 22.72 -9.07 -3.81
N THR A 445 23.94 -9.58 -3.60
CA THR A 445 24.20 -11.01 -3.50
C THR A 445 24.45 -11.38 -2.04
N TYR A 446 23.61 -12.28 -1.50
CA TYR A 446 23.76 -12.83 -0.15
C TYR A 446 24.25 -14.27 -0.24
N LYS A 447 25.48 -14.52 0.17
CA LYS A 447 26.11 -15.85 0.13
C LYS A 447 26.19 -16.42 1.54
N PHE A 448 25.61 -17.60 1.72
CA PHE A 448 25.65 -18.41 2.93
C PHE A 448 26.67 -19.54 2.73
N THR A 449 27.61 -19.69 3.65
CA THR A 449 28.65 -20.73 3.60
C THR A 449 28.65 -21.51 4.91
N VAL A 450 28.44 -22.83 4.82
CA VAL A 450 28.44 -23.77 5.96
C VAL A 450 29.24 -25.01 5.55
N GLN A 451 30.37 -25.28 6.21
CA GLN A 451 31.27 -26.37 5.83
C GLN A 451 31.60 -26.34 4.32
N ASN A 452 31.23 -27.38 3.57
CA ASN A 452 31.43 -27.51 2.13
C ASN A 452 30.23 -27.00 1.29
N PHE A 453 29.18 -26.52 1.94
CA PHE A 453 27.97 -26.02 1.27
C PHE A 453 28.04 -24.51 1.08
N VAL A 454 27.75 -24.09 -0.14
CA VAL A 454 27.61 -22.69 -0.52
C VAL A 454 26.24 -22.50 -1.15
N PHE A 455 25.50 -21.51 -0.65
CA PHE A 455 24.23 -21.10 -1.24
C PHE A 455 24.19 -19.58 -1.45
N ILE A 456 23.64 -19.16 -2.58
CA ILE A 456 23.62 -17.75 -2.99
C ILE A 456 22.19 -17.29 -3.26
N PHE A 457 21.75 -16.25 -2.56
CA PHE A 457 20.56 -15.49 -2.94
C PHE A 457 20.96 -14.27 -3.78
N TYR A 458 20.37 -14.17 -4.96
CA TYR A 458 20.35 -12.94 -5.75
C TYR A 458 19.09 -12.16 -5.40
N VAL A 459 19.26 -11.12 -4.61
CA VAL A 459 18.17 -10.28 -4.12
C VAL A 459 18.07 -9.07 -5.02
N SER A 460 16.89 -8.86 -5.61
CA SER A 460 16.55 -7.63 -6.32
C SER A 460 15.39 -6.94 -5.60
N VAL A 461 15.47 -5.61 -5.51
CA VAL A 461 14.44 -4.78 -4.91
C VAL A 461 13.89 -3.87 -6.00
N PHE A 462 12.58 -3.93 -6.22
CA PHE A 462 11.92 -3.05 -7.20
C PHE A 462 11.07 -2.00 -6.49
N SER A 463 10.93 -0.82 -7.10
CA SER A 463 10.06 0.25 -6.62
C SER A 463 9.04 0.60 -7.70
N MET A 464 7.77 0.67 -7.30
CA MET A 464 6.76 1.35 -8.13
C MET A 464 7.13 2.82 -8.27
N PRO A 465 6.73 3.49 -9.37
CA PRO A 465 7.07 4.88 -9.59
C PRO A 465 6.50 5.79 -8.49
N LEU A 466 7.34 6.62 -7.87
CA LEU A 466 6.95 7.56 -6.82
C LEU A 466 7.48 8.98 -7.14
N PHE A 467 6.65 9.99 -6.88
CA PHE A 467 7.11 11.39 -6.87
C PHE A 467 7.94 11.63 -5.60
N ASN A 468 9.11 12.22 -5.76
CA ASN A 468 10.15 12.36 -4.74
C ASN A 468 9.62 12.96 -3.41
N THR A 469 9.79 12.25 -2.29
CA THR A 469 9.41 12.71 -0.93
C THR A 469 10.60 13.12 -0.06
N VAL A 470 11.84 13.01 -0.57
CA VAL A 470 13.08 13.19 0.24
C VAL A 470 13.92 14.37 -0.24
N THR A 471 13.77 14.79 -1.50
CA THR A 471 14.34 16.05 -2.01
C THR A 471 13.22 16.82 -2.72
N ALA A 472 13.03 18.09 -2.37
CA ALA A 472 11.87 18.93 -2.69
C ALA A 472 11.62 19.18 -4.21
N ASN A 473 12.28 18.47 -5.11
CA ASN A 473 12.34 18.78 -6.55
C ASN A 473 11.54 17.82 -7.45
N GLY A 474 10.86 16.78 -6.92
CA GLY A 474 10.16 15.80 -7.76
C GLY A 474 8.64 15.92 -7.82
N SER A 475 7.99 16.36 -6.74
CA SER A 475 6.55 16.67 -6.73
C SER A 475 6.32 18.09 -7.21
N LEU A 476 5.25 18.29 -7.97
CA LEU A 476 4.79 19.62 -8.30
C LEU A 476 4.40 20.39 -7.02
N PRO A 477 4.69 21.71 -6.95
CA PRO A 477 4.19 22.54 -5.87
C PRO A 477 2.66 22.62 -5.93
N HIS A 478 1.99 22.70 -4.78
CA HIS A 478 0.53 22.81 -4.73
C HIS A 478 -0.03 23.97 -5.57
N VAL A 479 0.67 25.10 -5.60
CA VAL A 479 0.32 26.28 -6.41
C VAL A 479 1.56 26.79 -7.12
N THR A 480 1.44 27.07 -8.42
CA THR A 480 2.43 27.78 -9.22
C THR A 480 1.88 29.15 -9.59
N PHE A 481 2.60 30.21 -9.21
CA PHE A 481 2.28 31.56 -9.63
C PHE A 481 3.05 31.90 -10.90
N ALA A 482 2.32 32.29 -11.93
CA ALA A 482 2.84 32.62 -13.25
C ALA A 482 2.53 34.09 -13.58
N ASN A 483 3.51 34.81 -14.12
CA ASN A 483 3.21 36.11 -14.71
C ASN A 483 2.95 35.93 -16.21
N LEU A 484 1.89 36.58 -16.70
CA LEU A 484 1.74 36.89 -18.11
C LEU A 484 3.02 37.62 -18.55
N ASP A 485 3.50 37.30 -19.75
CA ASP A 485 4.80 37.71 -20.31
C ASP A 485 6.04 36.92 -19.80
N MET A 486 5.87 35.88 -18.98
CA MET A 486 6.95 34.95 -18.62
C MET A 486 6.64 33.50 -19.00
N ALA A 487 7.68 32.75 -19.37
CA ALA A 487 7.55 31.33 -19.64
C ALA A 487 7.38 30.56 -18.32
N VAL A 488 6.36 29.70 -18.24
CA VAL A 488 6.12 28.84 -17.08
C VAL A 488 6.72 27.47 -17.35
N THR A 489 7.39 26.91 -16.35
CA THR A 489 8.03 25.61 -16.47
C THR A 489 7.54 24.69 -15.38
N PHE A 490 7.13 23.49 -15.77
CA PHE A 490 6.80 22.40 -14.87
C PHE A 490 7.85 21.31 -14.99
N ASN A 491 8.31 20.82 -13.85
CA ASN A 491 9.22 19.68 -13.79
C ASN A 491 8.64 18.64 -12.86
N CYS A 492 8.56 17.42 -13.35
CA CYS A 492 8.07 16.26 -12.63
C CYS A 492 9.12 15.17 -12.71
N THR A 493 9.59 14.73 -11.55
CA THR A 493 10.56 13.65 -11.44
C THR A 493 9.94 12.48 -10.71
N VAL A 494 9.94 11.34 -11.38
CA VAL A 494 9.47 10.08 -10.83
C VAL A 494 10.66 9.15 -10.65
N HIS A 495 10.72 8.53 -9.48
CA HIS A 495 11.72 7.54 -9.14
C HIS A 495 11.11 6.15 -9.22
N HIS A 496 11.78 5.24 -9.92
CA HIS A 496 11.41 3.83 -9.92
C HIS A 496 12.65 2.94 -9.98
N ASP A 497 12.46 1.65 -9.71
CA ASP A 497 13.50 0.64 -9.90
C ASP A 497 12.86 -0.70 -10.30
N GLY A 498 13.54 -1.46 -11.17
CA GLY A 498 13.09 -2.77 -11.63
C GLY A 498 11.81 -2.77 -12.48
N MET A 499 11.43 -1.60 -13.03
CA MET A 499 10.33 -1.43 -13.99
C MET A 499 10.89 -1.22 -15.39
N LYS A 500 10.30 -1.86 -16.40
CA LYS A 500 10.79 -1.81 -17.77
C LYS A 500 10.37 -0.55 -18.52
N TYR A 501 9.13 -0.11 -18.29
CA TYR A 501 8.56 1.05 -18.98
C TYR A 501 7.65 1.84 -18.04
N VAL A 502 8.06 3.06 -17.74
CA VAL A 502 7.24 4.06 -17.05
C VAL A 502 6.95 5.19 -18.04
N SER A 503 5.73 5.71 -17.99
CA SER A 503 5.30 6.85 -18.80
C SER A 503 4.89 7.98 -17.88
N ILE A 504 5.40 9.18 -18.16
CA ILE A 504 4.96 10.41 -17.51
C ILE A 504 4.27 11.28 -18.56
N ASP A 505 2.96 11.45 -18.38
CA ASP A 505 2.11 12.16 -19.31
C ASP A 505 1.59 13.47 -18.68
N PRO A 506 1.81 14.62 -19.34
CA PRO A 506 1.28 15.89 -18.89
C PRO A 506 -0.19 16.03 -19.28
N VAL A 507 -0.99 16.49 -18.33
CA VAL A 507 -2.43 16.68 -18.50
C VAL A 507 -2.81 18.03 -17.90
N PHE A 508 -3.74 18.74 -18.54
CA PHE A 508 -4.26 20.00 -18.04
C PHE A 508 -5.72 19.84 -17.66
N ARG A 509 -6.13 20.44 -16.54
CA ARG A 509 -7.54 20.71 -16.25
C ARG A 509 -7.78 22.20 -16.35
N VAL A 510 -8.80 22.56 -17.13
CA VAL A 510 -9.17 23.96 -17.38
C VAL A 510 -10.65 24.17 -17.09
N LEU A 511 -10.99 25.37 -16.63
CA LEU A 511 -12.37 25.81 -16.43
C LEU A 511 -12.69 26.88 -17.48
N ASP A 512 -13.80 26.71 -18.20
CA ASP A 512 -14.26 27.72 -19.17
C ASP A 512 -15.00 28.86 -18.44
N PRO A 513 -14.45 30.08 -18.38
CA PRO A 513 -15.03 31.19 -17.62
C PRO A 513 -16.31 31.76 -18.23
N PHE A 514 -16.59 31.50 -19.52
CA PHE A 514 -17.65 32.19 -20.24
C PHE A 514 -19.00 31.46 -20.19
N LEU A 515 -19.07 30.29 -19.56
CA LEU A 515 -20.28 29.49 -19.44
C LEU A 515 -20.72 29.41 -17.98
N PRO A 516 -21.81 30.07 -17.58
CA PRO A 516 -22.41 29.89 -16.25
C PRO A 516 -22.73 28.40 -16.03
N GLY A 517 -22.13 27.78 -15.02
CA GLY A 517 -22.26 26.32 -14.77
C GLY A 517 -21.21 25.45 -15.47
N SER A 518 -20.16 26.05 -16.05
CA SER A 518 -19.00 25.34 -16.59
C SER A 518 -18.38 24.39 -15.58
N THR A 519 -18.00 23.20 -16.02
CA THR A 519 -17.25 22.22 -15.23
C THR A 519 -15.81 22.12 -15.69
N TRP A 520 -14.91 21.74 -14.79
CA TRP A 520 -13.52 21.44 -15.11
C TRP A 520 -13.42 20.35 -16.19
N LYS A 521 -12.69 20.65 -17.26
CA LYS A 521 -12.43 19.71 -18.35
C LYS A 521 -10.96 19.31 -18.37
N GLU A 522 -10.70 18.01 -18.35
CA GLU A 522 -9.38 17.44 -18.62
C GLU A 522 -9.10 17.51 -20.13
N ILE A 523 -7.97 18.10 -20.51
CA ILE A 523 -7.54 18.25 -21.90
C ILE A 523 -6.07 17.84 -22.05
N SER A 524 -5.76 17.29 -23.23
CA SER A 524 -4.39 16.87 -23.56
C SER A 524 -3.47 18.08 -23.72
N LEU A 525 -2.15 17.84 -23.74
CA LEU A 525 -1.16 18.90 -23.99
C LEU A 525 -1.34 19.54 -25.37
N SER A 526 -1.69 18.77 -26.40
CA SER A 526 -1.95 19.30 -27.75
C SER A 526 -3.18 20.19 -27.78
N ASP A 527 -4.28 19.74 -27.16
CA ASP A 527 -5.54 20.50 -27.14
C ASP A 527 -5.38 21.77 -26.28
N PHE A 528 -4.60 21.69 -25.20
CA PHE A 528 -4.25 22.86 -24.41
C PHE A 528 -3.51 23.91 -25.24
N ALA A 529 -2.54 23.50 -26.07
CA ALA A 529 -1.82 24.42 -26.95
C ALA A 529 -2.76 25.09 -27.98
N THR A 530 -3.59 24.32 -28.66
CA THR A 530 -4.46 24.84 -29.74
C THR A 530 -5.66 25.62 -29.20
N ASP A 531 -6.29 25.13 -28.14
CA ASP A 531 -7.61 25.60 -27.73
C ASP A 531 -7.52 26.70 -26.68
N VAL A 532 -6.50 26.63 -25.80
CA VAL A 532 -6.29 27.57 -24.69
C VAL A 532 -5.22 28.59 -25.03
N LEU A 533 -4.03 28.16 -25.49
CA LEU A 533 -2.93 29.07 -25.82
C LEU A 533 -3.06 29.70 -27.21
N LYS A 534 -3.90 29.14 -28.10
CA LYS A 534 -4.00 29.54 -29.51
C LYS A 534 -2.63 29.50 -30.21
N ALA A 535 -1.83 28.50 -29.87
CA ALA A 535 -0.49 28.28 -30.38
C ALA A 535 -0.36 26.90 -31.04
N SER A 536 0.72 26.70 -31.80
CA SER A 536 1.07 25.36 -32.30
C SER A 536 1.39 24.42 -31.13
N PRO A 537 0.97 23.15 -31.12
CA PRO A 537 1.39 22.17 -30.10
C PRO A 537 2.91 22.10 -29.90
N SER A 538 3.68 22.34 -30.97
CA SER A 538 5.14 22.37 -30.93
C SER A 538 5.73 23.55 -30.13
N SER A 539 4.92 24.55 -29.75
CA SER A 539 5.37 25.67 -28.92
C SER A 539 5.55 25.30 -27.45
N ILE A 540 4.99 24.18 -27.01
CA ILE A 540 5.21 23.65 -25.66
C ILE A 540 6.42 22.71 -25.75
N GLU A 541 7.54 23.13 -25.17
CA GLU A 541 8.73 22.29 -25.13
C GLU A 541 8.52 21.18 -24.11
N THR A 542 8.57 19.93 -24.56
CA THR A 542 8.60 18.77 -23.69
C THR A 542 9.97 18.11 -23.78
N ARG A 543 10.62 17.89 -22.64
CA ARG A 543 11.86 17.11 -22.58
C ARG A 543 11.67 15.95 -21.63
N ARG A 544 11.93 14.75 -22.15
CA ARG A 544 11.97 13.51 -21.38
C ARG A 544 13.42 13.12 -21.21
N SER A 545 13.82 12.77 -20.00
CA SER A 545 15.14 12.19 -19.76
C SER A 545 14.99 11.02 -18.81
N ALA A 546 15.70 9.95 -19.12
CA ALA A 546 15.96 8.84 -18.22
C ALA A 546 17.43 8.92 -17.82
N ILE A 547 17.72 8.90 -16.51
CA ILE A 547 19.08 8.75 -16.02
C ILE A 547 19.20 7.35 -15.42
N ASP A 548 19.94 6.49 -16.12
CA ASP A 548 20.32 5.16 -15.62
C ASP A 548 21.43 5.31 -14.59
N ARG A 549 21.01 5.43 -13.34
CA ARG A 549 21.84 5.28 -12.13
C ARG A 549 21.11 4.23 -11.26
N PRO A 550 21.62 3.77 -10.10
CA PRO A 550 20.95 2.68 -9.35
C PRO A 550 19.48 2.95 -8.97
N ARG A 551 18.94 4.14 -9.28
CA ARG A 551 17.53 4.45 -9.39
C ARG A 551 17.28 5.03 -10.77
N VAL A 552 16.31 4.51 -11.52
CA VAL A 552 15.91 5.11 -12.79
C VAL A 552 15.12 6.38 -12.47
N LEU A 553 15.64 7.51 -12.94
CA LEU A 553 14.98 8.80 -12.85
C LEU A 553 14.29 9.09 -14.16
N GLU A 554 12.97 9.15 -14.15
CA GLU A 554 12.23 9.67 -15.29
C GLU A 554 11.79 11.10 -15.00
N ASN A 555 12.25 12.00 -15.84
CA ASN A 555 11.90 13.41 -15.75
C ASN A 555 11.03 13.79 -16.94
N LEU A 556 9.94 14.51 -16.63
CA LEU A 556 9.18 15.27 -17.60
C LEU A 556 9.35 16.75 -17.30
N PHE A 557 9.96 17.45 -18.25
CA PHE A 557 10.02 18.89 -18.29
C PHE A 557 9.00 19.39 -19.30
N VAL A 558 8.13 20.31 -18.89
CA VAL A 558 7.16 20.99 -19.75
C VAL A 558 7.35 22.48 -19.61
N ARG A 559 7.78 23.15 -20.67
CA ARG A 559 7.89 24.62 -20.71
C ARG A 559 6.81 25.18 -21.63
N MET A 560 5.93 25.97 -21.04
CA MET A 560 4.93 26.72 -21.77
C MET A 560 5.59 27.89 -22.53
N PRO A 561 5.06 28.25 -23.71
CA PRO A 561 5.49 29.45 -24.41
C PRO A 561 5.19 30.69 -23.55
N VAL A 562 5.85 31.80 -23.86
CA VAL A 562 5.50 33.10 -23.26
C VAL A 562 4.10 33.48 -23.74
N VAL A 563 3.19 33.71 -22.80
CA VAL A 563 1.81 34.06 -23.10
C VAL A 563 1.55 35.49 -22.64
N THR A 564 1.17 36.37 -23.56
CA THR A 564 0.83 37.76 -23.27
C THR A 564 -0.63 37.93 -22.89
N GLU A 565 -1.51 37.03 -23.36
CA GLU A 565 -2.94 37.02 -23.07
C GLU A 565 -3.46 35.58 -22.99
N ILE A 566 -4.20 35.24 -21.94
CA ILE A 566 -4.90 33.97 -21.84
C ILE A 566 -6.38 34.23 -22.11
N TRP A 567 -6.79 33.89 -23.33
CA TRP A 567 -8.08 34.28 -23.91
C TRP A 567 -9.28 33.57 -23.29
N LYS A 568 -9.06 32.47 -22.54
CA LYS A 568 -10.13 31.58 -22.08
C LYS A 568 -9.95 30.94 -20.71
N VAL A 569 -8.85 31.12 -19.99
CA VAL A 569 -8.59 30.35 -18.76
C VAL A 569 -7.78 31.18 -17.76
N TRP A 570 -8.39 31.52 -16.63
CA TRP A 570 -7.74 32.24 -15.53
C TRP A 570 -7.29 31.30 -14.42
N ARG A 571 -7.76 30.04 -14.44
CA ARG A 571 -7.39 28.97 -13.51
C ARG A 571 -7.19 27.67 -14.26
N LEU A 572 -6.02 27.07 -14.12
CA LEU A 572 -5.72 25.74 -14.65
C LEU A 572 -5.03 24.90 -13.60
N THR A 573 -5.15 23.59 -13.70
CA THR A 573 -4.35 22.64 -12.93
C THR A 573 -3.49 21.86 -13.89
N PHE A 574 -2.18 21.91 -13.69
CA PHE A 574 -1.23 21.04 -14.37
C PHE A 574 -1.09 19.74 -13.60
N ILE A 575 -1.19 18.61 -14.30
CA ILE A 575 -1.13 17.27 -13.73
C ILE A 575 -0.03 16.49 -14.43
N CYS A 576 0.89 15.96 -13.64
CA CYS A 576 1.81 14.93 -14.09
C CYS A 576 1.28 13.57 -13.67
N ARG A 577 0.90 12.75 -14.66
CA ARG A 577 0.41 11.39 -14.45
C ARG A 577 1.51 10.40 -14.81
N ALA A 578 1.99 9.67 -13.81
CA ALA A 578 2.89 8.55 -13.99
C ALA A 578 2.10 7.24 -14.09
N SER A 579 2.45 6.40 -15.06
CA SER A 579 1.85 5.09 -15.26
C SER A 579 2.92 4.04 -15.61
N VAL A 580 2.59 2.77 -15.39
CA VAL A 580 3.48 1.63 -15.66
C VAL A 580 2.81 0.75 -16.71
N ASP A 581 3.61 0.15 -17.59
CA ASP A 581 3.13 -0.79 -18.61
C ASP A 581 2.34 -1.96 -18.01
N ALA A 582 1.40 -2.50 -18.80
CA ALA A 582 0.52 -3.59 -18.42
C ALA A 582 1.28 -4.88 -18.01
N SER A 583 2.50 -5.12 -18.51
CA SER A 583 3.29 -6.30 -18.12
C SER A 583 3.78 -6.21 -16.66
N ASP A 584 4.36 -5.09 -16.26
CA ASP A 584 4.89 -4.86 -14.91
C ASP A 584 3.75 -4.69 -13.89
N VAL A 585 2.67 -4.00 -14.28
CA VAL A 585 1.44 -3.88 -13.48
C VAL A 585 0.82 -5.26 -13.21
N ARG A 586 0.77 -6.16 -14.20
CA ARG A 586 0.29 -7.55 -14.01
C ARG A 586 1.22 -8.38 -13.13
N ARG A 587 2.53 -8.20 -13.21
CA ARG A 587 3.51 -8.83 -12.29
C ARG A 587 3.21 -8.48 -10.84
N MET A 588 2.74 -7.24 -10.63
CA MET A 588 2.30 -6.71 -9.34
C MET A 588 0.88 -7.09 -8.95
N GLY A 589 0.16 -7.90 -9.74
CA GLY A 589 -1.24 -8.24 -9.45
C GLY A 589 -2.18 -7.05 -9.49
N LEU A 590 -1.79 -5.99 -10.19
CA LEU A 590 -2.58 -4.78 -10.34
C LEU A 590 -3.34 -4.85 -11.68
N PRO A 591 -4.56 -4.31 -11.77
CA PRO A 591 -5.23 -4.12 -13.05
C PRO A 591 -4.64 -2.92 -13.81
N ARG A 592 -4.26 -1.87 -13.07
CA ARG A 592 -3.62 -0.64 -13.55
C ARG A 592 -2.84 0.00 -12.41
N TYR A 593 -1.79 0.74 -12.74
CA TYR A 593 -1.11 1.61 -11.79
C TYR A 593 -1.10 3.03 -12.33
N SER A 594 -1.54 3.96 -11.51
CA SER A 594 -1.42 5.39 -11.77
C SER A 594 -1.03 6.13 -10.50
N LEU A 595 -0.17 7.12 -10.66
CA LEU A 595 0.20 8.08 -9.65
C LEU A 595 0.12 9.49 -10.27
N GLU A 596 -0.48 10.44 -9.58
CA GLU A 596 -0.54 11.83 -10.04
C GLU A 596 0.15 12.80 -9.08
N SER A 597 0.81 13.81 -9.65
CA SER A 597 1.21 15.04 -8.96
C SER A 597 0.51 16.20 -9.65
N ARG A 598 0.07 17.21 -8.88
CA ARG A 598 -0.77 18.31 -9.40
C ARG A 598 -0.25 19.66 -8.91
N SER A 599 -0.35 20.67 -9.76
CA SER A 599 -0.12 22.08 -9.44
C SER A 599 -1.26 22.93 -9.95
N ASP A 600 -1.90 23.70 -9.07
CA ASP A 600 -2.82 24.75 -9.51
C ASP A 600 -1.99 25.94 -10.00
N VAL A 601 -2.24 26.40 -11.22
CA VAL A 601 -1.48 27.49 -11.84
C VAL A 601 -2.34 28.74 -11.86
N GLN A 602 -1.80 29.80 -11.30
CA GLN A 602 -2.44 31.11 -11.19
C GLN A 602 -1.66 32.13 -12.00
N PHE A 603 -2.32 32.75 -12.98
CA PHE A 603 -1.70 33.77 -13.81
C PHE A 603 -2.00 35.18 -13.30
N TYR A 604 -0.96 36.02 -13.24
CA TYR A 604 -1.07 37.45 -12.97
C TYR A 604 -0.58 38.24 -14.18
N GLY A 605 -1.25 39.34 -14.53
CA GLY A 605 -0.72 40.26 -15.55
C GLY A 605 -1.13 41.70 -15.30
N LYS A 606 -0.40 42.61 -15.98
CA LYS A 606 -0.57 44.07 -15.86
C LYS A 606 -2.01 44.55 -16.14
N ARG A 607 -2.80 43.81 -16.93
CA ARG A 607 -4.20 44.16 -17.24
C ARG A 607 -5.19 43.95 -16.09
N ILE A 608 -4.95 43.03 -15.15
CA ILE A 608 -5.85 42.84 -13.99
C ILE A 608 -5.73 44.03 -13.01
N ALA A 609 -4.53 44.60 -12.89
CA ALA A 609 -4.31 45.85 -12.13
C ALA A 609 -4.93 47.06 -12.85
N ALA A 610 -4.88 47.10 -14.18
CA ALA A 610 -5.46 48.17 -14.97
C ALA A 610 -7.00 48.14 -14.98
N SER A 611 -7.64 46.97 -15.09
CA SER A 611 -9.11 46.85 -15.06
C SER A 611 -9.69 47.19 -13.69
N ALA A 612 -9.00 46.83 -12.60
CA ALA A 612 -9.36 47.26 -11.25
C ALA A 612 -9.23 48.79 -11.09
N GLY A 613 -8.16 49.40 -11.63
CA GLY A 613 -7.98 50.85 -11.65
C GLY A 613 -8.97 51.60 -12.56
N GLN A 614 -9.39 51.00 -13.67
CA GLN A 614 -10.35 51.59 -14.60
C GLN A 614 -11.78 51.51 -14.07
N GLN A 615 -12.16 50.39 -13.43
CA GLN A 615 -13.44 50.25 -12.72
C GLN A 615 -13.54 51.23 -11.54
N LEU A 616 -12.46 51.41 -10.77
CA LEU A 616 -12.40 52.43 -9.71
C LEU A 616 -12.58 53.86 -10.25
N ARG A 617 -11.98 54.19 -11.41
CA ARG A 617 -12.11 55.52 -12.04
C ARG A 617 -13.50 55.77 -12.62
N SER A 618 -14.11 54.79 -13.27
CA SER A 618 -15.50 54.90 -13.74
C SER A 618 -16.50 54.99 -12.59
N PHE A 619 -16.22 54.33 -11.46
CA PHE A 619 -17.06 54.39 -10.27
C PHE A 619 -16.89 55.71 -9.51
N LEU A 620 -15.66 56.25 -9.41
CA LEU A 620 -15.42 57.62 -8.92
C LEU A 620 -16.12 58.66 -9.80
N GLY A 621 -16.10 58.47 -11.13
CA GLY A 621 -16.86 59.31 -12.07
C GLY A 621 -18.36 59.27 -11.83
N LEU A 622 -18.93 58.08 -11.57
CA LEU A 622 -20.34 57.89 -11.24
C LEU A 622 -20.70 58.52 -9.87
N VAL A 623 -19.83 58.35 -8.86
CA VAL A 623 -20.01 58.93 -7.52
C VAL A 623 -19.91 60.45 -7.56
N LEU A 624 -18.97 61.04 -8.33
CA LEU A 624 -18.91 62.49 -8.55
C LEU A 624 -20.14 63.01 -9.31
N ALA A 625 -20.65 62.27 -10.30
CA ALA A 625 -21.85 62.66 -11.03
C ALA A 625 -23.11 62.65 -10.13
N VAL A 626 -23.25 61.65 -9.25
CA VAL A 626 -24.35 61.57 -8.27
C VAL A 626 -24.19 62.62 -7.16
N ALA A 627 -22.97 62.93 -6.72
CA ALA A 627 -22.70 64.02 -5.78
C ALA A 627 -23.01 65.40 -6.39
N MET A 628 -22.68 65.62 -7.66
CA MET A 628 -23.03 66.87 -8.35
C MET A 628 -24.54 66.99 -8.64
N ALA A 629 -25.23 65.88 -8.93
CA ALA A 629 -26.68 65.86 -9.11
C ALA A 629 -27.43 66.16 -7.79
N THR A 630 -26.95 65.63 -6.67
CA THR A 630 -27.55 65.88 -5.33
C THR A 630 -27.28 67.30 -4.82
N VAL A 631 -26.16 67.93 -5.20
CA VAL A 631 -25.90 69.36 -4.92
C VAL A 631 -26.80 70.28 -5.76
N LYS A 632 -27.12 69.91 -7.01
CA LYS A 632 -28.07 70.68 -7.87
C LYS A 632 -29.55 70.54 -7.46
N LEU A 633 -29.91 69.45 -6.79
CA LEU A 633 -31.28 69.23 -6.26
C LEU A 633 -31.54 69.93 -4.92
N LYS A 634 -30.49 70.27 -4.16
CA LYS A 634 -30.60 70.94 -2.86
C LYS A 634 -31.30 72.31 -2.90
N PRO A 635 -31.00 73.24 -3.84
CA PRO A 635 -31.73 74.51 -3.89
C PRO A 635 -33.16 74.42 -4.44
N ILE A 636 -33.55 73.26 -5.01
CA ILE A 636 -34.92 72.99 -5.48
C ILE A 636 -35.76 72.40 -4.34
N LEU A 637 -35.17 71.55 -3.50
CA LEU A 637 -35.85 71.04 -2.29
C LEU A 637 -35.96 72.07 -1.16
N ASP A 638 -35.03 73.04 -1.05
CA ASP A 638 -35.12 74.10 -0.03
C ASP A 638 -36.15 75.21 -0.40
N ARG A 639 -36.83 75.09 -1.54
CA ARG A 639 -37.93 75.98 -2.00
C ARG A 639 -39.30 75.29 -2.12
N LEU A 640 -39.40 74.02 -1.73
CA LEU A 640 -40.66 73.29 -1.50
C LEU A 640 -40.83 73.10 0.02
#